data_AF-A0A524MHG1-F1
#
_entry.id   AF-A0A524MHG1-F1
#
_cell.length_a   1.000
_cell.length_b   1.000
_cell.length_c   1.000
_cell.angle_alpha   90.00
_cell.angle_beta   90.00
_cell.angle_gamma   90.00
#
_symmetry.space_group_name_H-M   'P 1'
#
loop_
_entity.id
_entity.type
_entity.pdbx_description
1 polymer ?
#
loop_
_entity_poly.entity_id
_entity_poly.type
_entity_poly.pdbx_seq_one_letter_code
_entity_poly.pdbx_strand_id
1 'polypeptide(L)'
;MSGTSRKEVQTTSTIEAIRMASASVLGSTTGLGYPIGSAMGTGSMLEQNSQTVSMNVAPLIFTIRDTMISSEGLELLAIEWDLERTPGPGVLPEQLVVAGGTEGGVGSHVCVLSWERGVVDPFKIDSYVKNLSKKIGDIETAIINNEMNYELEGLAVMQKFADRLNSVLFVDMIDRRFQGSWDSFQIKTDHVDVDVVAKMDVYDDFTILPPTMKIKNRRSLDFKVPPSGASVEYFKHRFLTQSAIEVLTKVIPETGRDILSELNMYAYAMEEADVAAAVIKILKEYLQRDSISLSELNSLKGKINEFVNYLDETVESLDFLVEKHLSSGKNFDVEGHKTALLDDIESNVDRFSGIKKTLANEIVDCFIQSLERESIGSEDIRAWQLKGTLSYAVAYSKKVTQYFSKELDQYLVVSAAREAFFSALREFRQGTLTDGMESTDTMLFEKFYAEVQSQLNAAFSKKSYAGTVYSDYTHLMDIITREMIDTFKRIDVWNLIGFSDVAEIARSEIQQKYSVPQPDGPLNENGRAIMEILDNFQSTVEDVIPNVADTILSKQFIRKMIEQADSEGTTLVSELAKAVENAGEKSEAWKKEARSWVEGFEESSDSSKSNSETLLELLEFVHEVLGQAVSATSMSDRVKSEADAREAIYKAEFAVWESECKEIESENECIRQRKQNHENLIADATRQFETETARYSQALREYQEKMEQRKAAIDSAIPDETGYVPQPPPAPLEPERPSPLEPLIETINRNHPVEQEKSFPPEPQPEPTLHYYVELRDLIYDKLSKMKERETVMEETFARQILRLQSEGIGAVDTINLNIGDDFLEYLMESRIRGLGRLLPRISRVYLRDPKNSELLYLVTYEYYADSLTVSIGSTFLR
;
A
#
# COMPACT_ATOMS: atom_id res chain seq x y z
N MET A 1 12.55 -34.47 -40.96
CA MET A 1 13.05 -33.08 -41.04
C MET A 1 12.60 -32.49 -42.36
N SER A 2 11.43 -31.85 -42.37
CA SER A 2 10.97 -30.99 -43.46
C SER A 2 10.91 -29.58 -42.89
N GLY A 3 11.86 -28.73 -43.28
CA GLY A 3 11.87 -27.34 -42.91
C GLY A 3 10.69 -26.64 -43.56
N THR A 4 9.60 -26.47 -42.82
CA THR A 4 8.65 -25.39 -43.10
C THR A 4 9.43 -24.10 -42.91
N SER A 5 9.83 -23.47 -44.01
CA SER A 5 10.30 -22.09 -43.99
C SER A 5 9.18 -21.27 -43.35
N ARG A 6 9.39 -20.78 -42.13
CA ARG A 6 8.54 -19.73 -41.56
C ARG A 6 8.49 -18.62 -42.61
N LYS A 7 7.33 -18.39 -43.24
CA LYS A 7 7.05 -17.06 -43.80
C LYS A 7 7.15 -16.14 -42.58
N GLU A 8 8.23 -15.37 -42.48
CA GLU A 8 8.31 -14.32 -41.47
C GLU A 8 7.08 -13.44 -41.65
N VAL A 9 6.33 -13.23 -40.57
CA VAL A 9 5.20 -12.30 -40.57
C VAL A 9 5.73 -10.99 -41.12
N GLN A 10 5.07 -10.42 -42.13
CA GLN A 10 5.54 -9.16 -42.73
C GLN A 10 5.72 -8.12 -41.62
N THR A 11 6.97 -7.81 -41.31
CA THR A 11 7.34 -6.72 -40.40
C THR A 11 6.91 -5.42 -41.07
N THR A 12 6.13 -4.61 -40.36
CA THR A 12 5.81 -3.26 -40.82
C THR A 12 7.09 -2.49 -41.12
N SER A 13 7.08 -1.70 -42.20
CA SER A 13 8.23 -0.88 -42.53
C SER A 13 8.56 0.06 -41.36
N THR A 14 9.81 0.48 -41.16
CA THR A 14 10.18 1.41 -40.08
C THR A 14 9.31 2.68 -40.11
N ILE A 15 8.87 3.11 -41.30
CA ILE A 15 7.97 4.26 -41.48
C ILE A 15 6.54 3.94 -41.02
N GLU A 16 6.04 2.73 -41.29
CA GLU A 16 4.75 2.24 -40.78
C GLU A 16 4.76 2.02 -39.27
N ALA A 17 5.84 1.47 -38.72
CA ALA A 17 6.03 1.38 -37.27
C ALA A 17 5.97 2.77 -36.63
N ILE A 18 6.74 3.73 -37.15
CA ILE A 18 6.74 5.12 -36.69
C ILE A 18 5.32 5.74 -36.76
N ARG A 19 4.55 5.50 -37.84
CA ARG A 19 3.16 5.99 -37.97
C ARG A 19 2.19 5.36 -36.96
N MET A 20 2.35 4.06 -36.68
CA MET A 20 1.43 3.33 -35.79
C MET A 20 1.66 3.59 -34.30
N ALA A 21 2.88 3.94 -33.87
CA ALA A 21 3.17 4.09 -32.44
C ALA A 21 3.95 5.37 -32.05
N SER A 22 3.98 6.39 -32.91
CA SER A 22 4.32 7.74 -32.45
C SER A 22 3.14 8.29 -31.63
N ALA A 23 3.01 7.82 -30.40
CA ALA A 23 2.05 8.32 -29.42
C ALA A 23 2.77 9.40 -28.61
N SER A 24 2.40 10.66 -28.84
CA SER A 24 2.65 11.72 -27.85
C SER A 24 1.32 12.01 -27.18
N VAL A 25 1.17 11.57 -25.94
CA VAL A 25 0.02 11.95 -25.10
C VAL A 25 0.44 13.19 -24.33
N LEU A 26 -0.13 14.33 -24.69
CA LEU A 26 0.14 15.56 -23.98
C LEU A 26 -1.03 15.85 -23.05
N GLY A 27 -0.77 15.68 -21.75
CA GLY A 27 -1.70 16.03 -20.69
C GLY A 27 -1.26 17.32 -20.03
N SER A 28 -2.17 18.28 -19.94
CA SER A 28 -2.02 19.50 -19.16
C SER A 28 -3.01 19.50 -17.99
N THR A 29 -2.70 20.26 -16.95
CA THR A 29 -3.69 20.75 -16.00
C THR A 29 -4.01 22.20 -16.31
N THR A 30 -5.17 22.68 -15.88
CA THR A 30 -5.44 24.12 -15.70
C THR A 30 -4.97 24.57 -14.32
N GLY A 31 -4.97 25.88 -14.06
CA GLY A 31 -4.74 26.47 -12.74
C GLY A 31 -5.81 26.10 -11.70
N LEU A 32 -7.00 25.68 -12.12
CA LEU A 32 -8.04 25.09 -11.25
C LEU A 32 -7.92 23.55 -11.10
N GLY A 33 -6.88 22.92 -11.67
CA GLY A 33 -6.63 21.49 -11.50
C GLY A 33 -7.43 20.57 -12.42
N TYR A 34 -8.10 21.08 -13.45
CA TYR A 34 -8.79 20.23 -14.43
C TYR A 34 -7.78 19.63 -15.41
N PRO A 35 -7.80 18.31 -15.66
CA PRO A 35 -6.98 17.70 -16.71
C PRO A 35 -7.55 18.10 -18.08
N ILE A 36 -6.65 18.59 -18.95
CA ILE A 36 -6.91 18.95 -20.34
C ILE A 36 -5.85 18.25 -21.17
N GLY A 37 -6.21 17.51 -22.20
CA GLY A 37 -5.17 17.01 -23.08
C GLY A 37 -5.67 16.15 -24.21
N SER A 38 -4.75 15.81 -25.10
CA SER A 38 -5.03 14.95 -26.24
C SER A 38 -3.79 14.15 -26.60
N ALA A 39 -4.03 12.89 -26.93
CA ALA A 39 -3.07 12.08 -27.68
C ALA A 39 -2.98 12.54 -29.14
N MET A 40 -1.77 12.61 -29.68
CA MET A 40 -1.55 12.76 -31.11
C MET A 40 -0.83 11.51 -31.64
N GLY A 41 -1.31 11.00 -32.76
CA GLY A 41 -0.79 9.85 -33.50
C GLY A 41 -1.33 9.87 -34.93
N THR A 42 -0.83 9.04 -35.85
CA THR A 42 -1.35 8.99 -37.23
C THR A 42 -2.17 7.73 -37.49
N GLY A 43 -3.47 7.87 -37.76
CA GLY A 43 -4.32 6.80 -38.30
C GLY A 43 -4.53 5.61 -37.35
N SER A 44 -4.49 5.84 -36.04
CA SER A 44 -4.66 4.80 -35.01
C SER A 44 -5.88 5.08 -34.12
N MET A 45 -6.35 4.06 -33.40
CA MET A 45 -7.44 4.24 -32.42
C MET A 45 -7.10 5.24 -31.31
N LEU A 46 -5.82 5.46 -31.06
CA LEU A 46 -5.33 6.45 -30.12
C LEU A 46 -5.65 7.89 -30.54
N GLU A 47 -5.60 8.20 -31.84
CA GLU A 47 -5.96 9.52 -32.36
C GLU A 47 -7.45 9.82 -32.14
N GLN A 48 -8.31 8.83 -32.41
CA GLN A 48 -9.76 8.94 -32.22
C GLN A 48 -10.17 9.06 -30.75
N ASN A 49 -9.45 8.37 -29.85
CA ASN A 49 -9.71 8.36 -28.41
C ASN A 49 -8.76 9.27 -27.62
N SER A 50 -8.14 10.22 -28.33
CA SER A 50 -7.03 11.02 -27.82
C SER A 50 -7.33 11.75 -26.52
N GLN A 51 -8.53 12.31 -26.40
CA GLN A 51 -8.98 13.00 -25.20
C GLN A 51 -9.11 12.03 -24.02
N THR A 52 -9.72 10.86 -24.21
CA THR A 52 -9.90 9.84 -23.17
C THR A 52 -8.56 9.36 -22.64
N VAL A 53 -7.62 9.01 -23.53
CA VAL A 53 -6.29 8.54 -23.12
C VAL A 53 -5.56 9.60 -22.32
N SER A 54 -5.58 10.86 -22.79
CA SER A 54 -4.92 11.93 -22.07
C SER A 54 -5.54 12.21 -20.69
N MET A 55 -6.87 12.11 -20.57
CA MET A 55 -7.55 12.30 -19.29
C MET A 55 -7.26 11.18 -18.29
N ASN A 56 -6.98 9.96 -18.77
CA ASN A 56 -6.63 8.82 -17.90
C ASN A 56 -5.15 8.84 -17.49
N VAL A 57 -4.25 9.24 -18.39
CA VAL A 57 -2.80 9.31 -18.11
C VAL A 57 -2.45 10.49 -17.19
N ALA A 58 -3.18 11.61 -17.31
CA ALA A 58 -2.84 12.82 -16.57
C ALA A 58 -2.86 12.67 -15.03
N PRO A 59 -3.89 12.06 -14.40
CA PRO A 59 -3.91 11.79 -12.96
C PRO A 59 -2.72 10.97 -12.47
N LEU A 60 -2.28 9.95 -13.23
CA LEU A 60 -1.14 9.10 -12.87
C LEU A 60 0.14 9.93 -12.69
N ILE A 61 0.35 10.90 -13.58
CA ILE A 61 1.52 11.80 -13.55
C ILE A 61 1.35 12.87 -12.46
N PHE A 62 0.14 13.37 -12.25
CA PHE A 62 -0.13 14.36 -11.20
C PHE A 62 0.05 13.80 -9.80
N THR A 63 -0.30 12.54 -9.55
CA THR A 63 -0.02 11.89 -8.26
C THR A 63 1.47 11.93 -7.94
N ILE A 64 2.35 11.67 -8.92
CA ILE A 64 3.81 11.75 -8.73
C ILE A 64 4.25 13.21 -8.55
N ARG A 65 3.83 14.10 -9.46
CA ARG A 65 4.21 15.52 -9.46
C ARG A 65 3.81 16.21 -8.15
N ASP A 66 2.55 16.08 -7.76
CA ASP A 66 1.98 16.79 -6.61
C ASP A 66 2.56 16.26 -5.31
N THR A 67 2.85 14.96 -5.23
CA THR A 67 3.56 14.39 -4.08
C THR A 67 4.98 14.94 -3.98
N MET A 68 5.75 15.00 -5.08
CA MET A 68 7.12 15.55 -5.05
C MET A 68 7.14 17.06 -4.75
N ILE A 69 6.17 17.83 -5.25
CA ILE A 69 6.04 19.25 -4.96
C ILE A 69 5.64 19.47 -3.50
N SER A 70 4.66 18.73 -2.98
CA SER A 70 4.17 18.92 -1.61
C SER A 70 5.15 18.44 -0.54
N SER A 71 5.81 17.30 -0.77
CA SER A 71 6.78 16.71 0.18
C SER A 71 8.15 17.39 0.13
N GLU A 72 8.68 17.66 -1.07
CA GLU A 72 10.06 18.12 -1.26
C GLU A 72 10.19 19.53 -1.82
N GLY A 73 9.09 20.12 -2.31
CA GLY A 73 9.15 21.35 -3.10
C GLY A 73 9.87 21.17 -4.43
N LEU A 74 9.97 19.95 -4.96
CA LEU A 74 10.69 19.65 -6.19
C LEU A 74 9.73 19.48 -7.38
N GLU A 75 10.07 20.10 -8.50
CA GLU A 75 9.37 19.96 -9.77
C GLU A 75 9.85 18.69 -10.49
N LEU A 76 8.89 17.88 -10.99
CA LEU A 76 9.17 16.75 -11.87
C LEU A 76 9.53 17.26 -13.27
N LEU A 77 10.78 17.08 -13.70
CA LEU A 77 11.20 17.43 -15.05
C LEU A 77 10.96 16.29 -16.03
N ALA A 78 11.45 15.09 -15.70
CA ALA A 78 11.25 13.94 -16.56
C ALA A 78 11.42 12.61 -15.83
N ILE A 79 10.79 11.57 -16.37
CA ILE A 79 10.91 10.17 -15.99
C ILE A 79 11.14 9.37 -17.27
N GLU A 80 12.11 8.48 -17.24
CA GLU A 80 12.49 7.62 -18.35
C GLU A 80 12.33 6.16 -17.95
N TRP A 81 11.53 5.40 -18.70
CA TRP A 81 11.47 3.94 -18.63
C TRP A 81 12.00 3.35 -19.93
N ASP A 82 12.97 2.46 -19.80
CA ASP A 82 13.41 1.58 -20.88
C ASP A 82 12.38 0.48 -21.07
N LEU A 83 11.91 0.28 -22.30
CA LEU A 83 10.91 -0.74 -22.61
C LEU A 83 11.64 -2.02 -23.02
N GLU A 84 11.72 -2.97 -22.08
CA GLU A 84 12.24 -4.31 -22.37
C GLU A 84 11.22 -5.07 -23.22
N ARG A 85 11.70 -5.68 -24.30
CA ARG A 85 10.85 -6.44 -25.23
C ARG A 85 11.18 -7.92 -25.17
N THR A 86 10.15 -8.75 -25.27
CA THR A 86 10.33 -10.13 -25.73
C THR A 86 10.55 -10.15 -27.25
N PRO A 87 11.29 -11.14 -27.78
CA PRO A 87 11.41 -11.32 -29.22
C PRO A 87 10.03 -11.48 -29.87
N GLY A 88 9.69 -10.58 -30.79
CA GLY A 88 8.40 -10.52 -31.46
C GLY A 88 8.51 -10.07 -32.92
N PRO A 89 7.46 -10.29 -33.73
CA PRO A 89 7.49 -9.98 -35.16
C PRO A 89 7.32 -8.49 -35.49
N GLY A 90 7.11 -7.62 -34.50
CA GLY A 90 6.89 -6.18 -34.70
C GLY A 90 8.09 -5.35 -34.26
N VAL A 91 8.30 -4.21 -34.92
CA VAL A 91 9.06 -3.12 -34.33
C VAL A 91 8.19 -2.56 -33.21
N LEU A 92 8.72 -2.44 -31.98
CA LEU A 92 8.05 -1.80 -30.85
C LEU A 92 8.90 -0.65 -30.28
N PRO A 93 8.30 0.33 -29.59
CA PRO A 93 9.04 1.37 -28.88
C PRO A 93 10.06 0.81 -27.88
N GLU A 94 11.18 1.49 -27.71
CA GLU A 94 12.28 1.11 -26.82
C GLU A 94 12.35 1.94 -25.53
N GLN A 95 11.64 3.09 -25.47
CA GLN A 95 11.65 3.98 -24.31
C GLN A 95 10.29 4.68 -24.16
N LEU A 96 9.83 4.80 -22.91
CA LEU A 96 8.72 5.66 -22.49
C LEU A 96 9.33 6.85 -21.72
N VAL A 97 9.03 8.07 -22.15
CA VAL A 97 9.52 9.29 -21.49
C VAL A 97 8.32 10.14 -21.11
N VAL A 98 8.21 10.46 -19.82
CA VAL A 98 7.27 11.45 -19.32
C VAL A 98 8.06 12.68 -18.94
N ALA A 99 7.80 13.82 -19.56
CA ALA A 99 8.42 15.09 -19.21
C ALA A 99 7.37 16.10 -18.75
N GLY A 100 7.67 16.84 -17.69
CA GLY A 100 6.77 17.77 -17.04
C GLY A 100 7.35 19.18 -16.96
N GLY A 101 6.47 20.16 -16.76
CA GLY A 101 6.83 21.55 -16.54
C GLY A 101 5.69 22.33 -15.91
N THR A 102 6.02 23.32 -15.10
CA THR A 102 5.09 24.20 -14.41
C THR A 102 5.48 25.65 -14.68
N GLU A 103 4.51 26.46 -15.09
CA GLU A 103 4.68 27.91 -15.22
C GLU A 103 3.35 28.61 -14.93
N GLY A 104 3.38 29.70 -14.15
CA GLY A 104 2.18 30.50 -13.87
C GLY A 104 1.10 29.80 -13.01
N GLY A 105 1.46 28.77 -12.24
CA GLY A 105 0.50 27.98 -11.44
C GLY A 105 -0.19 26.86 -12.22
N VAL A 106 0.14 26.70 -13.50
CA VAL A 106 -0.36 25.65 -14.38
C VAL A 106 0.74 24.61 -14.57
N GLY A 107 0.43 23.34 -14.31
CA GLY A 107 1.34 22.24 -14.62
C GLY A 107 0.95 21.52 -15.90
N SER A 108 1.93 21.13 -16.71
CA SER A 108 1.72 20.36 -17.94
C SER A 108 2.73 19.23 -18.04
N HIS A 109 2.41 18.18 -18.79
CA HIS A 109 3.29 17.05 -19.05
C HIS A 109 3.07 16.47 -20.45
N VAL A 110 4.08 15.78 -20.94
CA VAL A 110 4.06 15.02 -22.20
C VAL A 110 4.54 13.62 -21.89
N CYS A 111 3.78 12.65 -22.35
CA CYS A 111 4.14 11.24 -22.36
C CYS A 111 4.47 10.84 -23.80
N VAL A 112 5.69 10.33 -24.03
CA VAL A 112 6.25 10.02 -25.34
C VAL A 112 6.71 8.58 -25.38
N LEU A 113 6.28 7.83 -26.40
CA LEU A 113 6.89 6.55 -26.77
C LEU A 113 7.95 6.75 -27.86
N SER A 114 9.22 6.46 -27.53
CA SER A 114 10.36 6.55 -28.45
C SER A 114 10.79 5.17 -28.96
N TRP A 115 11.16 5.11 -30.24
CA TRP A 115 11.61 3.90 -30.95
C TRP A 115 13.09 3.58 -30.77
N GLU A 116 13.86 4.57 -30.35
CA GLU A 116 15.28 4.46 -30.11
C GLU A 116 15.59 5.17 -28.80
N ARG A 117 16.36 4.49 -27.94
CA ARG A 117 16.72 5.03 -26.63
C ARG A 117 17.58 6.28 -26.77
N GLY A 118 17.26 7.32 -25.99
CA GLY A 118 18.07 8.54 -25.91
C GLY A 118 17.86 9.56 -27.03
N VAL A 119 16.90 9.32 -27.94
CA VAL A 119 16.48 10.27 -28.98
C VAL A 119 15.65 11.43 -28.43
N VAL A 120 15.00 11.24 -27.29
CA VAL A 120 14.16 12.27 -26.67
C VAL A 120 14.97 13.03 -25.62
N ASP A 121 15.19 14.33 -25.83
CA ASP A 121 15.82 15.23 -24.84
C ASP A 121 14.76 15.77 -23.85
N PRO A 122 14.79 15.34 -22.57
CA PRO A 122 13.80 15.78 -21.57
C PRO A 122 13.86 17.28 -21.27
N PHE A 123 15.03 17.92 -21.34
CA PHE A 123 15.19 19.36 -21.04
C PHE A 123 14.59 20.24 -22.13
N LYS A 124 14.69 19.78 -23.38
CA LYS A 124 14.06 20.45 -24.51
C LYS A 124 12.54 20.34 -24.44
N ILE A 125 12.01 19.16 -24.08
CA ILE A 125 10.56 19.00 -23.85
C ILE A 125 10.09 19.90 -22.71
N ASP A 126 10.77 19.93 -21.55
CA ASP A 126 10.44 20.82 -20.42
C ASP A 126 10.29 22.28 -20.89
N SER A 127 11.19 22.79 -21.74
CA SER A 127 11.08 24.14 -22.29
C SER A 127 9.82 24.35 -23.14
N TYR A 128 9.46 23.39 -23.99
CA TYR A 128 8.22 23.46 -24.76
C TYR A 128 6.97 23.37 -23.87
N VAL A 129 7.02 22.53 -22.84
CA VAL A 129 5.92 22.32 -21.88
C VAL A 129 5.68 23.56 -21.05
N LYS A 130 6.73 24.23 -20.55
CA LYS A 130 6.60 25.51 -19.82
C LYS A 130 5.96 26.60 -20.65
N ASN A 131 6.40 26.74 -21.90
CA ASN A 131 5.78 27.66 -22.85
C ASN A 131 4.29 27.36 -23.08
N LEU A 132 3.90 26.08 -23.07
CA LEU A 132 2.50 25.67 -23.14
C LEU A 132 1.75 26.00 -21.84
N SER A 133 2.28 25.62 -20.68
CA SER A 133 1.66 25.89 -19.37
C SER A 133 1.37 27.38 -19.19
N LYS A 134 2.33 28.23 -19.57
CA LYS A 134 2.17 29.68 -19.58
C LYS A 134 1.00 30.14 -20.46
N LYS A 135 0.94 29.65 -21.71
CA LYS A 135 -0.12 30.02 -22.65
C LYS A 135 -1.50 29.55 -22.18
N ILE A 136 -1.59 28.36 -21.59
CA ILE A 136 -2.82 27.87 -20.98
C ILE A 136 -3.22 28.78 -19.82
N GLY A 137 -2.28 29.16 -18.95
CA GLY A 137 -2.52 30.10 -17.86
C GLY A 137 -2.96 31.49 -18.34
N ASP A 138 -2.39 32.00 -19.44
CA ASP A 138 -2.80 33.27 -20.06
C ASP A 138 -4.24 33.19 -20.60
N ILE A 139 -4.60 32.08 -21.25
CA ILE A 139 -5.96 31.83 -21.76
C ILE A 139 -6.96 31.69 -20.61
N GLU A 140 -6.59 30.94 -19.58
CA GLU A 140 -7.41 30.74 -18.39
C GLU A 140 -7.69 32.06 -17.67
N THR A 141 -6.66 32.87 -17.50
CA THR A 141 -6.78 34.23 -16.94
C THR A 141 -7.72 35.08 -17.79
N ALA A 142 -7.67 34.96 -19.12
CA ALA A 142 -8.59 35.66 -20.01
C ALA A 142 -10.05 35.15 -19.90
N ILE A 143 -10.27 33.84 -19.73
CA ILE A 143 -11.60 33.26 -19.52
C ILE A 143 -12.20 33.80 -18.22
N ILE A 144 -11.43 33.78 -17.14
CA ILE A 144 -11.86 34.27 -15.81
C ILE A 144 -12.16 35.77 -15.87
N ASN A 145 -11.25 36.57 -16.44
CA ASN A 145 -11.40 38.03 -16.50
C ASN A 145 -12.56 38.49 -17.39
N ASN A 146 -13.00 37.68 -18.36
CA ASN A 146 -14.13 37.97 -19.23
C ASN A 146 -15.45 37.34 -18.73
N GLU A 147 -15.49 36.78 -17.51
CA GLU A 147 -16.66 36.13 -16.90
C GLU A 147 -17.30 35.04 -17.80
N MET A 148 -16.49 34.38 -18.63
CA MET A 148 -16.95 33.23 -19.42
C MET A 148 -17.25 32.05 -18.49
N ASN A 149 -18.20 31.20 -18.86
CA ASN A 149 -18.47 29.99 -18.09
C ASN A 149 -17.25 29.05 -18.21
N TYR A 150 -16.54 28.86 -17.10
CA TYR A 150 -15.29 28.12 -17.07
C TYR A 150 -15.47 26.67 -17.54
N GLU A 151 -16.48 25.97 -17.04
CA GLU A 151 -16.68 24.54 -17.32
C GLU A 151 -17.27 24.30 -18.72
N LEU A 152 -18.23 25.13 -19.14
CA LEU A 152 -18.93 24.93 -20.42
C LEU A 152 -18.18 25.51 -21.62
N GLU A 153 -17.56 26.67 -21.47
CA GLU A 153 -16.94 27.41 -22.58
C GLU A 153 -15.43 27.51 -22.42
N GLY A 154 -14.93 27.74 -21.20
CA GLY A 154 -13.52 27.91 -20.91
C GLY A 154 -12.68 26.67 -21.19
N LEU A 155 -13.07 25.53 -20.63
CA LEU A 155 -12.40 24.23 -20.84
C LEU A 155 -12.35 23.86 -22.33
N ALA A 156 -13.44 24.08 -23.07
CA ALA A 156 -13.50 23.78 -24.50
C ALA A 156 -12.51 24.62 -25.33
N VAL A 157 -12.31 25.89 -24.97
CA VAL A 157 -11.33 26.76 -25.63
C VAL A 157 -9.89 26.34 -25.30
N MET A 158 -9.60 26.07 -24.03
CA MET A 158 -8.28 25.61 -23.58
C MET A 158 -7.92 24.25 -24.22
N GLN A 159 -8.89 23.33 -24.34
CA GLN A 159 -8.72 22.04 -25.00
C GLN A 159 -8.33 22.20 -26.48
N LYS A 160 -9.10 22.98 -27.26
CA LYS A 160 -8.77 23.22 -28.68
C LYS A 160 -7.40 23.86 -28.87
N PHE A 161 -6.97 24.70 -27.94
CA PHE A 161 -5.66 25.30 -27.98
C PHE A 161 -4.55 24.29 -27.68
N ALA A 162 -4.75 23.46 -26.66
CA ALA A 162 -3.84 22.35 -26.33
C ALA A 162 -3.70 21.40 -27.54
N ASP A 163 -4.81 20.97 -28.14
CA ASP A 163 -4.83 20.05 -29.30
C ASP A 163 -3.99 20.59 -30.47
N ARG A 164 -4.16 21.87 -30.80
CA ARG A 164 -3.40 22.50 -31.90
C ARG A 164 -1.90 22.53 -31.61
N LEU A 165 -1.52 22.79 -30.37
CA LEU A 165 -0.12 22.82 -29.96
C LEU A 165 0.48 21.40 -29.91
N ASN A 166 -0.31 20.41 -29.50
CA ASN A 166 0.06 18.99 -29.51
C ASN A 166 0.37 18.53 -30.94
N SER A 167 -0.45 18.91 -31.92
CA SER A 167 -0.17 18.60 -33.33
C SER A 167 1.14 19.20 -33.83
N VAL A 168 1.50 20.41 -33.38
CA VAL A 168 2.78 21.05 -33.76
C VAL A 168 3.96 20.30 -33.14
N LEU A 169 3.91 20.00 -31.84
CA LEU A 169 4.96 19.25 -31.15
C LEU A 169 5.16 17.86 -31.76
N PHE A 170 4.05 17.19 -32.07
CA PHE A 170 4.06 15.89 -32.73
C PHE A 170 4.77 15.91 -34.09
N VAL A 171 4.49 16.92 -34.92
CA VAL A 171 5.16 17.10 -36.22
C VAL A 171 6.65 17.39 -36.03
N ASP A 172 7.02 18.25 -35.09
CA ASP A 172 8.41 18.58 -34.78
C ASP A 172 9.21 17.37 -34.27
N MET A 173 8.55 16.45 -33.55
CA MET A 173 9.14 15.19 -33.07
C MET A 173 9.35 14.14 -34.18
N ILE A 174 8.50 14.12 -35.20
CA ILE A 174 8.57 13.15 -36.31
C ILE A 174 9.58 13.57 -37.39
N ASP A 175 9.86 14.87 -37.55
CA ASP A 175 10.79 15.33 -38.59
C ASP A 175 12.24 14.90 -38.28
N ARG A 176 12.76 13.96 -39.09
CA ARG A 176 14.12 13.42 -39.01
C ARG A 176 15.22 14.48 -39.07
N ARG A 177 14.96 15.67 -39.63
CA ARG A 177 15.93 16.79 -39.60
C ARG A 177 16.12 17.37 -38.21
N PHE A 178 15.10 17.24 -37.36
CA PHE A 178 15.16 17.64 -35.97
C PHE A 178 15.77 16.55 -35.10
N GLN A 179 15.69 15.26 -35.40
CA GLN A 179 16.26 14.20 -34.55
C GLN A 179 17.75 14.40 -34.19
N GLY A 180 18.60 14.90 -35.11
CA GLY A 180 20.00 15.28 -34.79
C GLY A 180 20.19 16.52 -33.91
N SER A 181 19.09 17.20 -33.52
CA SER A 181 19.04 18.32 -32.57
C SER A 181 18.37 17.95 -31.25
N TRP A 182 18.06 16.66 -31.05
CA TRP A 182 17.50 16.07 -29.83
C TRP A 182 18.44 15.01 -29.22
N ASP A 183 19.70 14.97 -29.65
CA ASP A 183 20.74 14.19 -28.94
C ASP A 183 20.74 14.64 -27.47
N SER A 184 20.30 13.74 -26.59
CA SER A 184 20.06 14.07 -25.18
C SER A 184 21.35 14.54 -24.49
N PHE A 185 21.30 15.73 -23.91
CA PHE A 185 22.27 16.12 -22.89
C PHE A 185 21.99 15.32 -21.62
N GLN A 186 22.45 14.07 -21.58
CA GLN A 186 22.31 13.23 -20.40
C GLN A 186 23.33 13.67 -19.34
N ILE A 187 22.84 14.00 -18.15
CA ILE A 187 23.71 14.15 -16.98
C ILE A 187 24.29 12.76 -16.68
N LYS A 188 25.61 12.63 -16.78
CA LYS A 188 26.30 11.39 -16.44
C LYS A 188 26.19 11.15 -14.93
N THR A 189 26.01 9.89 -14.55
CA THR A 189 26.04 9.44 -13.15
C THR A 189 27.28 9.90 -12.42
N ASP A 190 28.43 9.94 -13.11
CA ASP A 190 29.72 10.37 -12.57
C ASP A 190 29.77 11.87 -12.21
N HIS A 191 28.81 12.67 -12.67
CA HIS A 191 28.74 14.11 -12.40
C HIS A 191 27.81 14.46 -11.24
N VAL A 192 27.25 13.47 -10.56
CA VAL A 192 26.26 13.65 -9.49
C VAL A 192 26.83 13.16 -8.17
N ASP A 193 26.70 13.99 -7.14
CA ASP A 193 27.02 13.56 -5.77
C ASP A 193 25.87 12.69 -5.26
N VAL A 194 26.10 11.38 -5.11
CA VAL A 194 25.10 10.43 -4.62
C VAL A 194 24.88 10.63 -3.13
N ASP A 195 23.65 10.98 -2.76
CA ASP A 195 23.21 11.31 -1.41
C ASP A 195 22.54 10.11 -0.73
N VAL A 196 21.69 9.39 -1.46
CA VAL A 196 20.90 8.26 -0.94
C VAL A 196 21.04 7.08 -1.88
N VAL A 197 21.21 5.89 -1.32
CA VAL A 197 21.15 4.62 -2.06
C VAL A 197 20.12 3.73 -1.41
N ALA A 198 19.03 3.46 -2.11
CA ALA A 198 18.02 2.52 -1.67
C ALA A 198 18.14 1.20 -2.45
N LYS A 199 18.13 0.07 -1.75
CA LYS A 199 18.13 -1.26 -2.36
C LYS A 199 16.80 -1.92 -2.09
N MET A 200 16.12 -2.32 -3.16
CA MET A 200 14.81 -2.94 -3.13
C MET A 200 14.90 -4.37 -3.66
N ASP A 201 14.13 -5.27 -3.05
CA ASP A 201 13.89 -6.60 -3.62
C ASP A 201 12.69 -6.50 -4.57
N VAL A 202 12.85 -6.97 -5.80
CA VAL A 202 11.88 -6.79 -6.89
C VAL A 202 11.57 -8.08 -7.61
N TYR A 203 10.45 -8.11 -8.31
CA TYR A 203 10.09 -9.20 -9.21
C TYR A 203 9.25 -8.68 -10.38
N ASP A 204 9.24 -9.47 -11.45
CA ASP A 204 8.38 -9.20 -12.60
C ASP A 204 6.98 -9.76 -12.30
N ASP A 205 6.02 -8.85 -12.21
CA ASP A 205 4.62 -9.17 -12.02
C ASP A 205 3.91 -9.31 -13.37
N PHE A 206 3.41 -10.51 -13.61
CA PHE A 206 2.65 -10.88 -14.81
C PHE A 206 1.14 -11.01 -14.55
N THR A 207 0.65 -10.65 -13.36
CA THR A 207 -0.78 -10.74 -13.03
C THR A 207 -1.66 -9.92 -13.97
N ILE A 208 -1.11 -8.83 -14.51
CA ILE A 208 -1.78 -7.89 -15.42
C ILE A 208 -0.86 -7.67 -16.64
N LEU A 209 -1.45 -7.43 -17.82
CA LEU A 209 -0.74 -7.09 -19.05
C LEU A 209 -0.97 -5.60 -19.39
N PRO A 210 0.07 -4.83 -19.80
CA PRO A 210 1.48 -5.21 -19.85
C PRO A 210 2.05 -5.59 -18.45
N PRO A 211 3.06 -6.46 -18.37
CA PRO A 211 3.68 -6.79 -17.09
C PRO A 211 4.39 -5.57 -16.49
N THR A 212 4.63 -5.61 -15.19
CA THR A 212 5.35 -4.54 -14.47
C THR A 212 6.43 -5.10 -13.56
N MET A 213 7.37 -4.26 -13.18
CA MET A 213 8.27 -4.55 -12.08
C MET A 213 7.59 -4.14 -10.78
N LYS A 214 7.38 -5.08 -9.84
CA LYS A 214 6.85 -4.78 -8.50
C LYS A 214 7.94 -4.78 -7.45
N ILE A 215 7.80 -3.88 -6.49
CA ILE A 215 8.66 -3.82 -5.31
C ILE A 215 8.07 -4.71 -4.21
N LYS A 216 8.83 -5.68 -3.71
CA LYS A 216 8.40 -6.51 -2.55
C LYS A 216 8.62 -5.78 -1.24
N ASN A 217 9.86 -5.39 -1.00
CA ASN A 217 10.30 -4.82 0.26
C ASN A 217 11.60 -4.04 0.06
N ARG A 218 11.84 -3.09 0.98
CA ARG A 218 13.10 -2.35 1.07
C ARG A 218 14.12 -3.18 1.82
N ARG A 219 15.24 -3.50 1.18
CA ARG A 219 16.34 -4.29 1.76
C ARG A 219 17.30 -3.43 2.55
N SER A 220 17.69 -2.27 2.01
CA SER A 220 18.50 -1.29 2.73
C SER A 220 18.24 0.12 2.22
N LEU A 221 18.56 1.09 3.06
CA LEU A 221 18.51 2.51 2.75
C LEU A 221 19.75 3.14 3.35
N ASP A 222 20.72 3.44 2.50
CA ASP A 222 22.04 3.90 2.91
C ASP A 222 22.16 5.40 2.57
N PHE A 223 22.37 6.23 3.58
CA PHE A 223 22.59 7.66 3.42
C PHE A 223 24.09 7.97 3.46
N LYS A 224 24.57 8.78 2.52
CA LYS A 224 25.99 9.09 2.41
C LYS A 224 26.30 10.47 2.99
N VAL A 225 27.27 10.50 3.90
CA VAL A 225 27.88 11.77 4.33
C VAL A 225 28.66 12.35 3.14
N PRO A 226 28.52 13.65 2.84
CA PRO A 226 29.34 14.29 1.83
C PRO A 226 30.83 14.11 2.11
N PRO A 227 31.68 14.01 1.06
CA PRO A 227 33.13 13.88 1.25
C PRO A 227 33.67 15.03 2.12
N SER A 228 34.59 14.66 3.02
CA SER A 228 35.08 15.47 4.16
C SER A 228 35.34 16.95 3.84
N GLY A 229 34.70 17.86 4.58
CA GLY A 229 34.88 19.32 4.50
C GLY A 229 33.61 20.12 4.16
N ALA A 230 32.47 19.46 3.95
CA ALA A 230 31.20 20.11 3.57
C ALA A 230 30.39 20.60 4.80
N SER A 231 30.01 21.88 4.78
CA SER A 231 29.14 22.58 5.73
C SER A 231 27.79 21.88 5.97
N VAL A 232 27.19 22.06 7.15
CA VAL A 232 25.79 21.69 7.47
C VAL A 232 24.80 22.28 6.44
N GLU A 233 25.19 23.33 5.72
CA GLU A 233 24.43 23.87 4.57
C GLU A 233 24.19 22.86 3.44
N TYR A 234 25.10 21.91 3.19
CA TYR A 234 24.89 20.90 2.14
C TYR A 234 23.75 19.95 2.49
N PHE A 235 23.52 19.69 3.78
CA PHE A 235 22.41 18.89 4.24
C PHE A 235 21.05 19.57 3.97
N LYS A 236 20.96 20.90 3.94
CA LYS A 236 19.71 21.65 3.68
C LYS A 236 19.02 21.32 2.35
N HIS A 237 19.71 20.64 1.44
CA HIS A 237 19.21 20.25 0.11
C HIS A 237 19.15 18.73 -0.10
N ARG A 238 19.73 17.91 0.79
CA ARG A 238 19.92 16.46 0.59
C ARG A 238 18.91 15.57 1.32
N PHE A 239 18.15 16.12 2.27
CA PHE A 239 17.08 15.38 2.95
C PHE A 239 15.92 15.06 2.01
N LEU A 240 15.43 13.82 2.09
CA LEU A 240 14.21 13.38 1.46
C LEU A 240 13.29 12.82 2.55
N THR A 241 12.03 13.21 2.49
CA THR A 241 10.93 12.67 3.28
C THR A 241 10.66 11.22 2.92
N GLN A 242 9.93 10.52 3.80
CA GLN A 242 9.53 9.14 3.54
C GLN A 242 8.62 9.05 2.32
N SER A 243 7.65 9.96 2.20
CA SER A 243 6.76 10.04 1.04
C SER A 243 7.55 10.20 -0.28
N ALA A 244 8.59 11.05 -0.30
CA ALA A 244 9.44 11.20 -1.48
C ALA A 244 10.23 9.93 -1.81
N ILE A 245 10.80 9.26 -0.80
CA ILE A 245 11.52 8.00 -1.01
C ILE A 245 10.57 6.93 -1.52
N GLU A 246 9.37 6.79 -0.98
CA GLU A 246 8.37 5.83 -1.48
C GLU A 246 7.96 6.14 -2.92
N VAL A 247 7.71 7.41 -3.26
CA VAL A 247 7.40 7.80 -4.64
C VAL A 247 8.53 7.42 -5.60
N LEU A 248 9.78 7.77 -5.26
CA LEU A 248 10.93 7.50 -6.10
C LEU A 248 11.25 6.01 -6.19
N THR A 249 11.06 5.23 -5.14
CA THR A 249 11.51 3.83 -5.09
C THR A 249 10.43 2.81 -5.42
N LYS A 250 9.14 3.19 -5.36
CA LYS A 250 8.00 2.30 -5.60
C LYS A 250 7.01 2.85 -6.61
N VAL A 251 6.44 4.03 -6.36
CA VAL A 251 5.35 4.58 -7.19
C VAL A 251 5.81 4.79 -8.64
N ILE A 252 6.90 5.52 -8.84
CA ILE A 252 7.45 5.80 -10.18
C ILE A 252 7.79 4.51 -10.95
N PRO A 253 8.54 3.54 -10.39
CA PRO A 253 8.80 2.27 -11.06
C PRO A 253 7.53 1.57 -11.56
N GLU A 254 6.46 1.57 -10.76
CA GLU A 254 5.22 0.85 -11.05
C GLU A 254 4.29 1.60 -12.02
N THR A 255 4.23 2.94 -11.95
CA THR A 255 3.35 3.79 -12.79
C THR A 255 3.63 3.66 -14.29
N GLY A 256 4.86 3.32 -14.68
CA GLY A 256 5.21 3.12 -16.10
C GLY A 256 4.31 2.09 -16.79
N ARG A 257 3.86 1.06 -16.07
CA ARG A 257 2.92 0.06 -16.61
C ARG A 257 1.52 0.60 -16.78
N ASP A 258 1.02 1.42 -15.85
CA ASP A 258 -0.34 1.95 -15.93
C ASP A 258 -0.47 2.91 -17.12
N ILE A 259 0.53 3.77 -17.32
CA ILE A 259 0.63 4.62 -18.51
C ILE A 259 0.66 3.75 -19.77
N LEU A 260 1.53 2.73 -19.81
CA LEU A 260 1.65 1.86 -20.97
C LEU A 260 0.36 1.06 -21.25
N SER A 261 -0.37 0.66 -20.22
CA SER A 261 -1.65 -0.02 -20.32
C SER A 261 -2.71 0.85 -20.98
N GLU A 262 -2.85 2.10 -20.51
CA GLU A 262 -3.75 3.10 -21.11
C GLU A 262 -3.40 3.35 -22.58
N LEU A 263 -2.11 3.50 -22.90
CA LEU A 263 -1.66 3.64 -24.29
C LEU A 263 -1.98 2.38 -25.12
N ASN A 264 -1.67 1.19 -24.59
CA ASN A 264 -1.83 -0.08 -25.27
C ASN A 264 -3.29 -0.36 -25.66
N MET A 265 -4.24 0.06 -24.84
CA MET A 265 -5.67 -0.10 -25.10
C MET A 265 -6.08 0.49 -26.45
N TYR A 266 -5.44 1.58 -26.89
CA TYR A 266 -5.78 2.33 -28.11
C TYR A 266 -4.65 2.36 -29.16
N ALA A 267 -3.44 1.95 -28.83
CA ALA A 267 -2.27 1.96 -29.73
C ALA A 267 -2.29 0.77 -30.71
N TYR A 268 -3.31 0.70 -31.55
CA TYR A 268 -3.43 -0.29 -32.62
C TYR A 268 -4.11 0.29 -33.88
N ALA A 269 -3.90 -0.39 -35.01
CA ALA A 269 -4.55 -0.08 -36.29
C ALA A 269 -5.96 -0.65 -36.31
N MET A 270 -6.96 0.21 -36.49
CA MET A 270 -8.36 -0.21 -36.48
C MET A 270 -8.68 -1.16 -37.64
N GLU A 271 -8.04 -0.97 -38.79
CA GLU A 271 -8.17 -1.85 -39.98
C GLU A 271 -7.81 -3.30 -39.66
N GLU A 272 -6.77 -3.52 -38.84
CA GLU A 272 -6.38 -4.88 -38.45
C GLU A 272 -7.44 -5.54 -37.58
N ALA A 273 -8.01 -4.79 -36.62
CA ALA A 273 -9.05 -5.27 -35.73
C ALA A 273 -10.38 -5.54 -36.46
N ASP A 274 -10.78 -4.64 -37.37
CA ASP A 274 -11.99 -4.79 -38.17
C ASP A 274 -11.90 -6.03 -39.08
N VAL A 275 -10.75 -6.24 -39.72
CA VAL A 275 -10.54 -7.45 -40.54
C VAL A 275 -10.53 -8.72 -39.68
N ALA A 276 -9.88 -8.71 -38.51
CA ALA A 276 -9.90 -9.85 -37.60
C ALA A 276 -11.34 -10.19 -37.15
N ALA A 277 -12.13 -9.18 -36.78
CA ALA A 277 -13.54 -9.35 -36.39
C ALA A 277 -14.40 -9.91 -37.53
N ALA A 278 -14.22 -9.41 -38.75
CA ALA A 278 -14.90 -9.92 -39.95
C ALA A 278 -14.55 -11.39 -40.22
N VAL A 279 -13.27 -11.75 -40.18
CA VAL A 279 -12.83 -13.14 -40.38
C VAL A 279 -13.39 -14.06 -39.30
N ILE A 280 -13.44 -13.62 -38.03
CA ILE A 280 -14.05 -14.37 -36.93
C ILE A 280 -15.55 -14.58 -37.18
N LYS A 281 -16.28 -13.53 -37.59
CA LYS A 281 -17.70 -13.64 -37.91
C LYS A 281 -17.95 -14.71 -38.98
N ILE A 282 -17.19 -14.70 -40.07
CA ILE A 282 -17.36 -15.70 -41.15
C ILE A 282 -16.91 -17.09 -40.69
N LEU A 283 -15.89 -17.21 -39.83
CA LEU A 283 -15.52 -18.49 -39.22
C LEU A 283 -16.69 -19.09 -38.43
N LYS A 284 -17.39 -18.28 -37.63
CA LYS A 284 -18.57 -18.71 -36.86
C LYS A 284 -19.69 -19.20 -37.77
N GLU A 285 -19.97 -18.48 -38.85
CA GLU A 285 -20.96 -18.86 -39.86
C GLU A 285 -20.58 -20.17 -40.56
N TYR A 286 -19.30 -20.33 -40.91
CA TYR A 286 -18.78 -21.53 -41.57
C TYR A 286 -18.83 -22.77 -40.67
N LEU A 287 -18.49 -22.61 -39.39
CA LEU A 287 -18.58 -23.69 -38.40
C LEU A 287 -20.01 -23.93 -37.90
N GLN A 288 -20.92 -22.96 -38.12
CA GLN A 288 -22.29 -22.91 -37.60
C GLN A 288 -22.35 -23.01 -36.07
N ARG A 289 -21.37 -22.40 -35.40
CA ARG A 289 -21.15 -22.50 -33.95
C ARG A 289 -20.55 -21.21 -33.40
N ASP A 290 -21.03 -20.82 -32.23
CA ASP A 290 -20.45 -19.71 -31.47
C ASP A 290 -19.35 -20.17 -30.50
N SER A 291 -19.36 -21.46 -30.13
CA SER A 291 -18.40 -22.06 -29.21
C SER A 291 -17.94 -23.45 -29.65
N ILE A 292 -16.74 -23.82 -29.22
CA ILE A 292 -16.10 -25.11 -29.47
C ILE A 292 -15.86 -25.80 -28.14
N SER A 293 -16.36 -27.03 -27.99
CA SER A 293 -15.97 -27.88 -26.88
C SER A 293 -14.61 -28.52 -27.14
N LEU A 294 -13.84 -28.76 -26.07
CA LEU A 294 -12.51 -29.36 -26.18
C LEU A 294 -12.52 -30.77 -26.79
N SER A 295 -13.57 -31.54 -26.54
CA SER A 295 -13.77 -32.87 -27.11
C SER A 295 -13.96 -32.85 -28.64
N GLU A 296 -14.50 -31.75 -29.19
CA GLU A 296 -14.76 -31.58 -30.62
C GLU A 296 -13.60 -30.92 -31.38
N LEU A 297 -12.64 -30.31 -30.68
CA LEU A 297 -11.52 -29.56 -31.26
C LEU A 297 -10.76 -30.36 -32.33
N ASN A 298 -10.42 -31.61 -32.03
CA ASN A 298 -9.71 -32.49 -32.97
C ASN A 298 -10.53 -32.79 -34.23
N SER A 299 -11.85 -32.88 -34.11
CA SER A 299 -12.75 -33.12 -35.24
C SER A 299 -12.93 -31.89 -36.14
N LEU A 300 -12.80 -30.68 -35.56
CA LEU A 300 -12.97 -29.42 -36.27
C LEU A 300 -11.68 -28.89 -36.92
N LYS A 301 -10.51 -29.37 -36.47
CA LYS A 301 -9.20 -28.91 -36.98
C LYS A 301 -9.06 -28.98 -38.50
N GLY A 302 -9.61 -30.02 -39.13
CA GLY A 302 -9.64 -30.15 -40.59
C GLY A 302 -10.42 -29.03 -41.28
N LYS A 303 -11.60 -28.68 -40.75
CA LYS A 303 -12.43 -27.58 -41.26
C LYS A 303 -11.78 -26.22 -41.03
N ILE A 304 -11.16 -26.01 -39.87
CA ILE A 304 -10.46 -24.75 -39.56
C ILE A 304 -9.31 -24.53 -40.55
N ASN A 305 -8.50 -25.56 -40.84
CA ASN A 305 -7.44 -25.47 -41.84
C ASN A 305 -7.97 -25.19 -43.25
N GLU A 306 -9.11 -25.77 -43.62
CA GLU A 306 -9.77 -25.50 -44.89
C GLU A 306 -10.22 -24.03 -44.99
N PHE A 307 -10.83 -23.50 -43.91
CA PHE A 307 -11.22 -22.09 -43.82
C PHE A 307 -10.02 -21.13 -43.95
N VAL A 308 -8.91 -21.43 -43.28
CA VAL A 308 -7.68 -20.62 -43.36
C VAL A 308 -7.12 -20.60 -44.78
N ASN A 309 -7.17 -21.73 -45.50
CA ASN A 309 -6.77 -21.76 -46.91
C ASN A 309 -7.71 -20.90 -47.77
N TYR A 310 -9.02 -20.92 -47.51
CA TYR A 310 -9.96 -20.02 -48.18
C TYR A 310 -9.67 -18.56 -47.89
N LEU A 311 -9.26 -18.21 -46.66
CA LEU A 311 -8.86 -16.86 -46.29
C LEU A 311 -7.62 -16.41 -47.08
N ASP A 312 -6.57 -17.22 -47.13
CA ASP A 312 -5.32 -16.92 -47.87
C ASP A 312 -5.59 -16.70 -49.36
N GLU A 313 -6.33 -17.62 -49.99
CA GLU A 313 -6.69 -17.50 -51.42
C GLU A 313 -7.59 -16.28 -51.71
N THR A 314 -8.50 -15.94 -50.80
CA THR A 314 -9.37 -14.76 -50.92
C THR A 314 -8.56 -13.47 -50.82
N VAL A 315 -7.66 -13.35 -49.84
CA VAL A 315 -6.85 -12.13 -49.64
C VAL A 315 -5.86 -11.93 -50.81
N GLU A 316 -5.24 -12.99 -51.32
CA GLU A 316 -4.41 -12.91 -52.53
C GLU A 316 -5.22 -12.48 -53.76
N SER A 317 -6.46 -12.96 -53.89
CA SER A 317 -7.34 -12.59 -55.00
C SER A 317 -7.84 -11.13 -54.87
N LEU A 318 -8.11 -10.67 -53.66
CA LEU A 318 -8.50 -9.28 -53.37
C LEU A 318 -7.37 -8.29 -53.66
N ASP A 319 -6.12 -8.61 -53.29
CA ASP A 319 -4.94 -7.80 -53.58
C ASP A 319 -4.84 -7.47 -55.09
N PHE A 320 -5.02 -8.50 -55.92
CA PHE A 320 -5.05 -8.33 -57.38
C PHE A 320 -6.22 -7.44 -57.85
N LEU A 321 -7.42 -7.62 -57.28
CA LEU A 321 -8.60 -6.81 -57.64
C LEU A 321 -8.44 -5.35 -57.22
N VAL A 322 -7.93 -5.10 -56.02
CA VAL A 322 -7.67 -3.75 -55.50
C VAL A 322 -6.65 -3.04 -56.38
N GLU A 323 -5.52 -3.67 -56.72
CA GLU A 323 -4.53 -3.08 -57.62
C GLU A 323 -5.10 -2.78 -59.02
N LYS A 324 -5.96 -3.66 -59.55
CA LYS A 324 -6.67 -3.43 -60.82
C LYS A 324 -7.62 -2.23 -60.73
N HIS A 325 -8.38 -2.11 -59.63
CA HIS A 325 -9.29 -0.98 -59.39
C HIS A 325 -8.53 0.33 -59.22
N LEU A 326 -7.47 0.35 -58.42
CA LEU A 326 -6.57 1.51 -58.26
C LEU A 326 -6.00 1.96 -59.61
N SER A 327 -5.54 1.01 -60.42
CA SER A 327 -4.99 1.25 -61.76
C SER A 327 -6.04 1.71 -62.78
N SER A 328 -7.33 1.45 -62.54
CA SER A 328 -8.41 1.87 -63.44
C SER A 328 -8.63 3.38 -63.46
N GLY A 329 -8.26 4.08 -62.38
CA GLY A 329 -8.42 5.53 -62.25
C GLY A 329 -9.87 6.02 -62.30
N LYS A 330 -10.86 5.14 -62.11
CA LYS A 330 -12.28 5.49 -62.04
C LYS A 330 -12.54 6.54 -60.95
N ASN A 331 -13.52 7.41 -61.19
CA ASN A 331 -13.87 8.52 -60.30
C ASN A 331 -15.27 8.28 -59.76
N PHE A 332 -15.40 8.02 -58.46
CA PHE A 332 -16.66 7.72 -57.79
C PHE A 332 -16.69 8.34 -56.39
N ASP A 333 -17.86 8.39 -55.79
CA ASP A 333 -17.99 8.48 -54.35
C ASP A 333 -17.57 7.15 -53.67
N VAL A 334 -17.50 7.16 -52.34
CA VAL A 334 -17.07 5.98 -51.55
C VAL A 334 -17.96 4.76 -51.83
N GLU A 335 -19.27 4.95 -51.93
CA GLU A 335 -20.22 3.87 -52.25
C GLU A 335 -20.10 3.37 -53.70
N GLY A 336 -19.80 4.24 -54.66
CA GLY A 336 -19.51 3.84 -56.04
C GLY A 336 -18.21 3.02 -56.13
N HIS A 337 -17.20 3.33 -55.32
CA HIS A 337 -16.01 2.50 -55.20
C HIS A 337 -16.30 1.13 -54.57
N LYS A 338 -17.13 1.08 -53.53
CA LYS A 338 -17.64 -0.17 -52.94
C LYS A 338 -18.33 -1.03 -53.98
N THR A 339 -19.32 -0.47 -54.67
CA THR A 339 -20.12 -1.16 -55.68
C THR A 339 -19.23 -1.71 -56.79
N ALA A 340 -18.27 -0.91 -57.27
CA ALA A 340 -17.33 -1.35 -58.31
C ALA A 340 -16.46 -2.55 -57.88
N LEU A 341 -15.99 -2.58 -56.63
CA LEU A 341 -15.22 -3.70 -56.08
C LEU A 341 -16.09 -4.95 -55.91
N LEU A 342 -17.32 -4.80 -55.41
CA LEU A 342 -18.28 -5.89 -55.25
C LEU A 342 -18.69 -6.48 -56.62
N ASP A 343 -18.96 -5.63 -57.62
CA ASP A 343 -19.26 -6.06 -59.00
C ASP A 343 -18.09 -6.84 -59.62
N ASP A 344 -16.85 -6.41 -59.37
CA ASP A 344 -15.65 -7.13 -59.81
C ASP A 344 -15.52 -8.49 -59.10
N ILE A 345 -15.92 -8.61 -57.81
CA ILE A 345 -16.02 -9.91 -57.11
C ILE A 345 -17.08 -10.80 -57.75
N GLU A 346 -18.28 -10.25 -58.03
CA GLU A 346 -19.37 -10.99 -58.67
C GLU A 346 -19.00 -11.51 -60.07
N SER A 347 -18.23 -10.72 -60.81
CA SER A 347 -17.79 -11.04 -62.16
C SER A 347 -16.67 -12.10 -62.21
N ASN A 348 -15.98 -12.38 -61.10
CA ASN A 348 -14.87 -13.33 -61.01
C ASN A 348 -15.25 -14.59 -60.21
N VAL A 349 -16.35 -15.25 -60.61
CA VAL A 349 -16.90 -16.45 -59.94
C VAL A 349 -15.88 -17.59 -59.77
N ASP A 350 -14.94 -17.74 -60.71
CA ASP A 350 -13.88 -18.75 -60.65
C ASP A 350 -12.94 -18.56 -59.45
N ARG A 351 -12.73 -17.31 -59.00
CA ARG A 351 -11.88 -16.97 -57.85
C ARG A 351 -12.68 -16.80 -56.57
N PHE A 352 -13.90 -16.26 -56.68
CA PHE A 352 -14.77 -15.96 -55.55
C PHE A 352 -16.08 -16.76 -55.64
N SER A 353 -16.09 -17.95 -55.02
CA SER A 353 -17.27 -18.79 -54.89
C SER A 353 -17.44 -19.32 -53.46
N GLY A 354 -18.69 -19.58 -53.06
CA GLY A 354 -19.02 -20.05 -51.71
C GLY A 354 -18.49 -19.11 -50.62
N ILE A 355 -17.79 -19.68 -49.64
CA ILE A 355 -17.21 -18.95 -48.49
C ILE A 355 -16.22 -17.87 -48.93
N LYS A 356 -15.47 -18.09 -50.01
CA LYS A 356 -14.53 -17.09 -50.53
C LYS A 356 -15.23 -15.80 -50.95
N LYS A 357 -16.44 -15.91 -51.53
CA LYS A 357 -17.26 -14.74 -51.87
C LYS A 357 -17.73 -14.02 -50.60
N THR A 358 -18.19 -14.76 -49.60
CA THR A 358 -18.62 -14.16 -48.32
C THR A 358 -17.46 -13.44 -47.62
N LEU A 359 -16.28 -14.09 -47.52
CA LEU A 359 -15.06 -13.48 -46.98
C LEU A 359 -14.67 -12.22 -47.77
N ALA A 360 -14.71 -12.29 -49.11
CA ALA A 360 -14.34 -11.16 -49.94
C ALA A 360 -15.25 -9.95 -49.74
N ASN A 361 -16.56 -10.17 -49.68
CA ASN A 361 -17.54 -9.11 -49.44
C ASN A 361 -17.32 -8.45 -48.09
N GLU A 362 -17.17 -9.23 -47.01
CA GLU A 362 -17.01 -8.68 -45.66
C GLU A 362 -15.67 -7.93 -45.51
N ILE A 363 -14.59 -8.42 -46.11
CA ILE A 363 -13.29 -7.73 -46.11
C ILE A 363 -13.38 -6.42 -46.92
N VAL A 364 -14.09 -6.40 -48.05
CA VAL A 364 -14.34 -5.16 -48.81
C VAL A 364 -15.16 -4.18 -47.97
N ASP A 365 -16.16 -4.64 -47.22
CA ASP A 365 -16.89 -3.76 -46.29
C ASP A 365 -15.95 -3.10 -45.27
N CYS A 366 -14.99 -3.84 -44.69
CA CYS A 366 -13.96 -3.27 -43.83
C CYS A 366 -13.08 -2.23 -44.56
N PHE A 367 -12.71 -2.48 -45.81
CA PHE A 367 -11.92 -1.54 -46.62
C PHE A 367 -12.68 -0.22 -46.83
N ILE A 368 -13.98 -0.31 -47.09
CA ILE A 368 -14.83 0.87 -47.31
C ILE A 368 -15.03 1.64 -46.00
N GLN A 369 -15.21 0.96 -44.87
CA GLN A 369 -15.29 1.64 -43.57
C GLN A 369 -14.03 2.44 -43.24
N SER A 370 -12.84 1.91 -43.58
CA SER A 370 -11.58 2.67 -43.45
C SER A 370 -11.57 3.92 -44.34
N LEU A 371 -12.07 3.81 -45.58
CA LEU A 371 -12.19 4.96 -46.49
C LEU A 371 -13.16 6.03 -45.98
N GLU A 372 -14.34 5.63 -45.49
CA GLU A 372 -15.35 6.54 -44.94
C GLU A 372 -14.82 7.39 -43.78
N ARG A 373 -13.89 6.81 -43.00
CA ARG A 373 -13.24 7.51 -41.87
C ARG A 373 -12.23 8.56 -42.32
N GLU A 374 -11.52 8.32 -43.42
CA GLU A 374 -10.52 9.25 -43.95
C GLU A 374 -11.14 10.33 -44.87
N SER A 375 -12.22 10.02 -45.58
CA SER A 375 -12.87 10.95 -46.50
C SER A 375 -13.89 11.85 -45.80
N ILE A 376 -13.56 13.14 -45.65
CA ILE A 376 -14.52 14.14 -45.13
C ILE A 376 -15.37 14.67 -46.29
N GLY A 377 -16.54 14.07 -46.51
CA GLY A 377 -17.56 14.59 -47.45
C GLY A 377 -17.90 13.64 -48.61
N SER A 378 -18.94 14.01 -49.39
CA SER A 378 -19.43 13.25 -50.54
C SER A 378 -18.75 13.67 -51.85
N GLU A 379 -17.44 13.90 -51.82
CA GLU A 379 -16.70 14.29 -53.03
C GLU A 379 -16.33 13.05 -53.85
N ASP A 380 -16.34 13.19 -55.18
CA ASP A 380 -15.83 12.14 -56.06
C ASP A 380 -14.31 12.04 -55.87
N ILE A 381 -13.84 10.83 -55.58
CA ILE A 381 -12.43 10.49 -55.41
C ILE A 381 -12.00 9.63 -56.61
N ARG A 382 -10.79 9.85 -57.12
CA ARG A 382 -10.23 8.94 -58.11
C ARG A 382 -9.64 7.72 -57.42
N ALA A 383 -9.85 6.54 -57.99
CA ALA A 383 -9.37 5.28 -57.43
C ALA A 383 -7.86 5.30 -57.10
N TRP A 384 -7.01 5.92 -57.93
CA TRP A 384 -5.57 6.01 -57.65
C TRP A 384 -5.21 6.89 -56.43
N GLN A 385 -6.10 7.82 -56.02
CA GLN A 385 -5.93 8.62 -54.80
C GLN A 385 -6.14 7.76 -53.55
N LEU A 386 -6.92 6.68 -53.67
CA LEU A 386 -7.18 5.71 -52.58
C LEU A 386 -6.05 4.69 -52.40
N LYS A 387 -4.97 4.80 -53.18
CA LYS A 387 -3.86 3.84 -53.15
C LYS A 387 -3.27 3.68 -51.76
N GLY A 388 -3.16 4.75 -50.97
CA GLY A 388 -2.70 4.65 -49.58
C GLY A 388 -3.60 3.72 -48.77
N THR A 389 -4.85 4.13 -48.56
CA THR A 389 -5.84 3.48 -47.69
C THR A 389 -6.12 2.04 -48.12
N LEU A 390 -6.40 1.79 -49.40
CA LEU A 390 -6.72 0.45 -49.90
C LEU A 390 -5.51 -0.49 -49.88
N SER A 391 -4.29 -0.02 -50.20
CA SER A 391 -3.11 -0.86 -50.08
C SER A 391 -2.79 -1.18 -48.60
N TYR A 392 -3.05 -0.27 -47.66
CA TYR A 392 -2.91 -0.55 -46.22
C TYR A 392 -3.92 -1.58 -45.74
N ALA A 393 -5.19 -1.44 -46.10
CA ALA A 393 -6.23 -2.38 -45.70
C ALA A 393 -5.92 -3.80 -46.20
N VAL A 394 -5.45 -3.95 -47.45
CA VAL A 394 -4.98 -5.24 -47.98
C VAL A 394 -3.75 -5.76 -47.23
N ALA A 395 -2.79 -4.90 -46.87
CA ALA A 395 -1.63 -5.30 -46.09
C ALA A 395 -2.03 -5.84 -44.70
N TYR A 396 -3.00 -5.22 -44.03
CA TYR A 396 -3.54 -5.73 -42.77
C TYR A 396 -4.31 -7.05 -42.95
N SER A 397 -5.07 -7.23 -44.03
CA SER A 397 -5.69 -8.53 -44.32
C SER A 397 -4.66 -9.64 -44.53
N LYS A 398 -3.56 -9.34 -45.23
CA LYS A 398 -2.43 -10.29 -45.38
C LYS A 398 -1.79 -10.60 -44.03
N LYS A 399 -1.60 -9.60 -43.18
CA LYS A 399 -1.06 -9.77 -41.83
C LYS A 399 -1.96 -10.66 -40.96
N VAL A 400 -3.27 -10.38 -40.90
CA VAL A 400 -4.26 -11.20 -40.17
C VAL A 400 -4.17 -12.65 -40.64
N THR A 401 -4.18 -12.87 -41.95
CA THR A 401 -4.11 -14.22 -42.53
C THR A 401 -2.86 -15.01 -42.12
N GLN A 402 -1.72 -14.33 -41.98
CA GLN A 402 -0.46 -14.98 -41.58
C GLN A 402 -0.47 -15.51 -40.15
N TYR A 403 -1.16 -14.85 -39.21
CA TYR A 403 -1.18 -15.28 -37.81
C TYR A 403 -2.47 -15.98 -37.38
N PHE A 404 -3.59 -15.77 -38.07
CA PHE A 404 -4.93 -16.18 -37.63
C PHE A 404 -5.02 -17.64 -37.21
N SER A 405 -4.59 -18.58 -38.06
CA SER A 405 -4.63 -20.02 -37.77
C SER A 405 -3.83 -20.40 -36.54
N LYS A 406 -2.61 -19.87 -36.44
CA LYS A 406 -1.71 -20.20 -35.35
C LYS A 406 -2.23 -19.63 -34.03
N GLU A 407 -2.75 -18.42 -34.05
CA GLU A 407 -3.33 -17.79 -32.85
C GLU A 407 -4.65 -18.43 -32.44
N LEU A 408 -5.49 -18.87 -33.38
CA LEU A 408 -6.69 -19.65 -33.06
C LEU A 408 -6.32 -20.96 -32.35
N ASP A 409 -5.33 -21.69 -32.87
CA ASP A 409 -4.83 -22.91 -32.23
C ASP A 409 -4.29 -22.61 -30.81
N GLN A 410 -3.53 -21.52 -30.63
CA GLN A 410 -2.99 -21.14 -29.32
C GLN A 410 -4.07 -20.66 -28.36
N TYR A 411 -5.03 -19.85 -28.82
CA TYR A 411 -6.18 -19.41 -28.04
C TYR A 411 -6.93 -20.61 -27.47
N LEU A 412 -7.25 -21.59 -28.31
CA LEU A 412 -7.98 -22.78 -27.87
C LEU A 412 -7.20 -23.56 -26.82
N VAL A 413 -5.88 -23.70 -26.98
CA VAL A 413 -5.00 -24.38 -26.01
C VAL A 413 -4.91 -23.62 -24.67
N VAL A 414 -4.69 -22.30 -24.72
CA VAL A 414 -4.53 -21.45 -23.54
C VAL A 414 -5.84 -21.31 -22.78
N SER A 415 -6.93 -21.01 -23.47
CA SER A 415 -8.25 -20.83 -22.86
C SER A 415 -8.78 -22.14 -22.27
N ALA A 416 -8.50 -23.29 -22.91
CA ALA A 416 -8.79 -24.60 -22.34
C ALA A 416 -8.09 -24.85 -21.02
N ALA A 417 -6.77 -24.67 -20.99
CA ALA A 417 -5.97 -24.86 -19.79
C ALA A 417 -6.42 -23.89 -18.68
N ARG A 418 -6.68 -22.63 -19.04
CA ARG A 418 -7.13 -21.59 -18.11
C ARG A 418 -8.48 -21.95 -17.49
N GLU A 419 -9.49 -22.26 -18.29
CA GLU A 419 -10.83 -22.59 -17.79
C GLU A 419 -10.85 -23.88 -16.98
N ALA A 420 -10.02 -24.87 -17.34
CA ALA A 420 -9.89 -26.11 -16.58
C ALA A 420 -9.34 -25.86 -15.16
N PHE A 421 -8.28 -25.06 -15.03
CA PHE A 421 -7.75 -24.69 -13.71
C PHE A 421 -8.74 -23.85 -12.91
N PHE A 422 -9.38 -22.85 -13.52
CA PHE A 422 -10.32 -22.00 -12.79
C PHE A 422 -11.60 -22.72 -12.39
N SER A 423 -12.06 -23.68 -13.19
CA SER A 423 -13.18 -24.55 -12.81
C SER A 423 -12.83 -25.42 -11.60
N ALA A 424 -11.67 -26.10 -11.64
CA ALA A 424 -11.20 -26.90 -10.51
C ALA A 424 -10.95 -26.05 -9.24
N LEU A 425 -10.45 -24.83 -9.40
CA LEU A 425 -10.23 -23.90 -8.29
C LEU A 425 -11.57 -23.41 -7.69
N ARG A 426 -12.58 -23.11 -8.52
CA ARG A 426 -13.94 -22.76 -8.06
C ARG A 426 -14.62 -23.92 -7.33
N GLU A 427 -14.50 -25.14 -7.84
CA GLU A 427 -15.00 -26.35 -7.18
C GLU A 427 -14.34 -26.55 -5.81
N PHE A 428 -13.03 -26.33 -5.72
CA PHE A 428 -12.30 -26.36 -4.44
C PHE A 428 -12.82 -25.33 -3.44
N ARG A 429 -13.08 -24.10 -3.88
CA ARG A 429 -13.69 -23.06 -3.03
C ARG A 429 -15.05 -23.47 -2.51
N GLN A 430 -15.93 -23.96 -3.39
CA GLN A 430 -17.27 -24.43 -3.01
C GLN A 430 -17.24 -25.65 -2.08
N GLY A 431 -16.26 -26.53 -2.24
CA GLY A 431 -16.09 -27.72 -1.39
C GLY A 431 -15.46 -27.44 -0.03
N THR A 432 -14.72 -26.33 0.11
CA THR A 432 -13.94 -26.00 1.32
C THR A 432 -14.63 -24.97 2.20
N LEU A 433 -15.25 -23.94 1.62
CA LEU A 433 -16.02 -22.96 2.39
C LEU A 433 -17.33 -23.59 2.86
N THR A 434 -17.56 -23.54 4.17
CA THR A 434 -18.80 -24.02 4.81
C THR A 434 -19.39 -22.91 5.67
N ASP A 435 -20.72 -22.84 5.77
CA ASP A 435 -21.47 -21.79 6.49
C ASP A 435 -21.15 -21.68 8.00
N GLY A 436 -20.28 -22.53 8.54
CA GLY A 436 -19.85 -22.53 9.95
C GLY A 436 -18.35 -22.34 10.17
N MET A 437 -17.59 -21.95 9.15
CA MET A 437 -16.15 -21.69 9.26
C MET A 437 -15.90 -20.40 10.08
N GLU A 438 -14.85 -20.39 10.91
CA GLU A 438 -14.50 -19.19 11.68
C GLU A 438 -14.11 -18.04 10.74
N SER A 439 -14.34 -16.79 11.16
CA SER A 439 -14.01 -15.58 10.36
C SER A 439 -12.52 -15.52 10.00
N THR A 440 -11.65 -15.88 10.93
CA THR A 440 -10.19 -15.99 10.72
C THR A 440 -9.83 -17.02 9.66
N ASP A 441 -10.43 -18.21 9.73
CA ASP A 441 -10.19 -19.29 8.76
C ASP A 441 -10.72 -18.93 7.37
N THR A 442 -11.86 -18.25 7.30
CA THR A 442 -12.45 -17.76 6.05
C THR A 442 -11.57 -16.69 5.40
N MET A 443 -11.09 -15.71 6.17
CA MET A 443 -10.21 -14.66 5.65
C MET A 443 -8.87 -15.23 5.18
N LEU A 444 -8.23 -16.11 5.95
CA LEU A 444 -7.01 -16.79 5.53
C LEU A 444 -7.25 -17.58 4.24
N PHE A 445 -8.32 -18.39 4.18
CA PHE A 445 -8.67 -19.13 2.97
C PHE A 445 -8.85 -18.20 1.77
N GLU A 446 -9.59 -17.10 1.90
CA GLU A 446 -9.83 -16.16 0.80
C GLU A 446 -8.54 -15.45 0.36
N LYS A 447 -7.63 -15.09 1.27
CA LYS A 447 -6.32 -14.52 0.94
C LYS A 447 -5.44 -15.52 0.18
N PHE A 448 -5.37 -16.77 0.66
CA PHE A 448 -4.66 -17.84 -0.05
C PHE A 448 -5.28 -18.14 -1.41
N TYR A 449 -6.61 -18.19 -1.48
CA TYR A 449 -7.35 -18.43 -2.71
C TYR A 449 -7.08 -17.33 -3.73
N ALA A 450 -7.16 -16.06 -3.31
CA ALA A 450 -6.86 -14.89 -4.13
C ALA A 450 -5.42 -14.91 -4.62
N GLU A 451 -4.46 -15.26 -3.75
CA GLU A 451 -3.05 -15.37 -4.12
C GLU A 451 -2.81 -16.51 -5.12
N VAL A 452 -3.39 -17.70 -4.91
CA VAL A 452 -3.29 -18.82 -5.86
C VAL A 452 -3.91 -18.46 -7.20
N GLN A 453 -5.07 -17.79 -7.21
CA GLN A 453 -5.71 -17.29 -8.42
C GLN A 453 -4.83 -16.24 -9.13
N SER A 454 -4.22 -15.33 -8.37
CA SER A 454 -3.30 -14.31 -8.85
C SER A 454 -2.07 -14.93 -9.51
N GLN A 455 -1.40 -15.86 -8.83
CA GLN A 455 -0.22 -16.56 -9.33
C GLN A 455 -0.54 -17.45 -10.55
N LEU A 456 -1.72 -18.07 -10.58
CA LEU A 456 -2.16 -18.86 -11.73
C LEU A 456 -2.34 -17.97 -12.96
N ASN A 457 -3.01 -16.81 -12.81
CA ASN A 457 -3.10 -15.81 -13.87
C ASN A 457 -1.70 -15.33 -14.30
N ALA A 458 -0.83 -15.01 -13.35
CA ALA A 458 0.54 -14.58 -13.63
C ALA A 458 1.33 -15.62 -14.43
N ALA A 459 1.20 -16.91 -14.10
CA ALA A 459 1.87 -17.99 -14.83
C ALA A 459 1.37 -18.07 -16.28
N PHE A 460 0.05 -18.00 -16.52
CA PHE A 460 -0.53 -17.98 -17.86
C PHE A 460 -0.09 -16.75 -18.66
N SER A 461 -0.22 -15.56 -18.07
CA SER A 461 0.18 -14.29 -18.67
C SER A 461 1.67 -14.26 -19.00
N LYS A 462 2.53 -14.80 -18.12
CA LYS A 462 3.97 -14.93 -18.38
C LYS A 462 4.27 -15.81 -19.59
N LYS A 463 3.56 -16.92 -19.75
CA LYS A 463 3.70 -17.78 -20.95
C LYS A 463 3.23 -17.07 -22.22
N SER A 464 2.12 -16.35 -22.13
CA SER A 464 1.57 -15.52 -23.22
C SER A 464 2.56 -14.42 -23.62
N TYR A 465 3.08 -13.68 -22.65
CA TYR A 465 4.09 -12.63 -22.80
C TYR A 465 5.38 -13.15 -23.45
N ALA A 466 5.86 -14.34 -23.05
CA ALA A 466 7.01 -14.99 -23.66
C ALA A 466 6.75 -15.48 -25.10
N GLY A 467 5.49 -15.46 -25.57
CA GLY A 467 5.11 -15.91 -26.92
C GLY A 467 5.41 -17.39 -27.16
N THR A 468 5.45 -18.20 -26.09
CA THR A 468 5.77 -19.63 -26.19
C THR A 468 4.57 -20.37 -26.76
N VAL A 469 4.82 -21.19 -27.78
CA VAL A 469 3.76 -21.93 -28.48
C VAL A 469 3.67 -23.33 -27.90
N TYR A 470 2.49 -23.73 -27.46
CA TYR A 470 2.25 -25.05 -26.90
C TYR A 470 1.52 -25.94 -27.90
N SER A 471 1.90 -27.22 -27.92
CA SER A 471 1.33 -28.22 -28.82
C SER A 471 -0.03 -28.74 -28.34
N ASP A 472 -0.26 -28.72 -27.03
CA ASP A 472 -1.46 -29.25 -26.38
C ASP A 472 -1.67 -28.56 -25.01
N TYR A 473 -2.93 -28.47 -24.58
CA TYR A 473 -3.31 -27.86 -23.30
C TYR A 473 -2.79 -28.68 -22.12
N THR A 474 -2.70 -30.01 -22.23
CA THR A 474 -2.16 -30.87 -21.16
C THR A 474 -0.70 -30.54 -20.85
N HIS A 475 0.09 -30.25 -21.88
CA HIS A 475 1.49 -29.84 -21.74
C HIS A 475 1.61 -28.44 -21.13
N LEU A 476 0.74 -27.50 -21.51
CA LEU A 476 0.66 -26.19 -20.88
C LEU A 476 0.30 -26.33 -19.40
N MET A 477 -0.69 -27.15 -19.05
CA MET A 477 -1.08 -27.38 -17.65
C MET A 477 0.05 -27.99 -16.82
N ASP A 478 0.79 -28.99 -17.32
CA ASP A 478 1.93 -29.57 -16.61
C ASP A 478 3.01 -28.51 -16.31
N ILE A 479 3.29 -27.61 -17.26
CA ILE A 479 4.24 -26.52 -17.05
C ILE A 479 3.72 -25.52 -16.01
N ILE A 480 2.45 -25.12 -16.10
CA ILE A 480 1.83 -24.18 -15.16
C ILE A 480 1.76 -24.79 -13.76
N THR A 481 1.38 -26.05 -13.60
CA THR A 481 1.34 -26.74 -12.30
C THR A 481 2.73 -26.80 -11.66
N ARG A 482 3.78 -27.10 -12.42
CA ARG A 482 5.16 -27.08 -11.89
C ARG A 482 5.58 -25.68 -11.44
N GLU A 483 5.29 -24.67 -12.25
CA GLU A 483 5.57 -23.27 -11.89
C GLU A 483 4.78 -22.85 -10.65
N MET A 484 3.51 -23.22 -10.54
CA MET A 484 2.67 -22.98 -9.36
C MET A 484 3.21 -23.65 -8.11
N ILE A 485 3.68 -24.90 -8.19
CA ILE A 485 4.29 -25.61 -7.05
C ILE A 485 5.56 -24.87 -6.59
N ASP A 486 6.40 -24.45 -7.53
CA ASP A 486 7.65 -23.76 -7.21
C ASP A 486 7.42 -22.35 -6.66
N THR A 487 6.42 -21.63 -7.18
CA THR A 487 6.02 -20.31 -6.69
C THR A 487 5.36 -20.41 -5.32
N PHE A 488 4.42 -21.34 -5.12
CA PHE A 488 3.69 -21.50 -3.86
C PHE A 488 4.62 -21.83 -2.69
N LYS A 489 5.68 -22.63 -2.90
CA LYS A 489 6.71 -22.91 -1.88
C LYS A 489 7.48 -21.69 -1.40
N ARG A 490 7.42 -20.56 -2.12
CA ARG A 490 8.14 -19.32 -1.81
C ARG A 490 7.24 -18.23 -1.24
N ILE A 491 5.93 -18.46 -1.20
CA ILE A 491 4.98 -17.50 -0.64
C ILE A 491 5.08 -17.62 0.89
N ASP A 492 5.34 -16.49 1.53
CA ASP A 492 5.22 -16.36 2.98
C ASP A 492 3.89 -15.67 3.26
N VAL A 493 3.03 -16.34 4.01
CA VAL A 493 1.63 -15.97 4.25
C VAL A 493 1.55 -14.72 5.10
N TRP A 494 2.54 -14.49 5.97
CA TRP A 494 2.62 -13.27 6.78
C TRP A 494 2.84 -12.02 5.93
N ASN A 495 3.40 -12.18 4.72
CA ASN A 495 3.49 -11.07 3.77
C ASN A 495 2.15 -10.74 3.10
N LEU A 496 1.17 -11.63 3.16
CA LEU A 496 -0.19 -11.41 2.63
C LEU A 496 -1.12 -10.76 3.68
N ILE A 497 -0.72 -10.73 4.94
CA ILE A 497 -1.49 -10.22 6.07
C ILE A 497 -0.95 -8.85 6.47
N GLY A 498 -1.70 -7.80 6.18
CA GLY A 498 -1.37 -6.43 6.58
C GLY A 498 -1.86 -6.07 7.98
N PHE A 499 -1.43 -4.91 8.48
CA PHE A 499 -1.96 -4.31 9.71
C PHE A 499 -3.49 -4.19 9.68
N SER A 500 -4.05 -3.77 8.53
CA SER A 500 -5.50 -3.63 8.33
C SER A 500 -6.26 -4.94 8.48
N ASP A 501 -5.67 -6.06 8.04
CA ASP A 501 -6.29 -7.39 8.13
C ASP A 501 -6.37 -7.85 9.59
N VAL A 502 -5.32 -7.60 10.38
CA VAL A 502 -5.33 -7.90 11.84
C VAL A 502 -6.35 -7.03 12.56
N ALA A 503 -6.47 -5.76 12.18
CA ALA A 503 -7.49 -4.87 12.72
C ALA A 503 -8.91 -5.36 12.37
N GLU A 504 -9.17 -5.79 11.15
CA GLU A 504 -10.47 -6.33 10.73
C GLU A 504 -10.85 -7.60 11.52
N ILE A 505 -9.90 -8.52 11.73
CA ILE A 505 -10.12 -9.72 12.57
C ILE A 505 -10.49 -9.31 14.00
N ALA A 506 -9.77 -8.35 14.57
CA ALA A 506 -10.07 -7.84 15.90
C ALA A 506 -11.48 -7.22 15.94
N ARG A 507 -11.88 -6.45 14.93
CA ARG A 507 -13.24 -5.87 14.83
C ARG A 507 -14.32 -6.95 14.81
N SER A 508 -14.19 -7.96 13.95
CA SER A 508 -15.17 -9.04 13.84
C SER A 508 -15.30 -9.82 15.15
N GLU A 509 -14.19 -10.06 15.86
CA GLU A 509 -14.22 -10.74 17.15
C GLU A 509 -14.88 -9.88 18.24
N ILE A 510 -14.58 -8.58 18.28
CA ILE A 510 -15.24 -7.64 19.20
C ILE A 510 -16.75 -7.62 18.92
N GLN A 511 -17.17 -7.59 17.65
CA GLN A 511 -18.59 -7.69 17.29
C GLN A 511 -19.19 -9.01 17.75
N GLN A 512 -18.55 -10.14 17.49
CA GLN A 512 -19.06 -11.45 17.90
C GLN A 512 -19.22 -11.58 19.42
N LYS A 513 -18.26 -11.04 20.19
CA LYS A 513 -18.22 -11.19 21.66
C LYS A 513 -19.10 -10.16 22.39
N TYR A 514 -19.31 -8.96 21.83
CA TYR A 514 -19.98 -7.85 22.52
C TYR A 514 -21.27 -7.35 21.85
N SER A 515 -21.67 -7.88 20.68
CA SER A 515 -22.96 -7.57 20.07
C SER A 515 -24.09 -8.35 20.76
N VAL A 516 -25.05 -7.64 21.35
CA VAL A 516 -26.23 -8.24 22.01
C VAL A 516 -27.50 -7.67 21.33
N PRO A 517 -28.45 -8.49 20.84
CA PRO A 517 -28.63 -9.94 21.06
C PRO A 517 -28.30 -10.84 19.84
N GLN A 518 -27.66 -10.31 18.79
CA GLN A 518 -27.22 -11.05 17.60
C GLN A 518 -25.80 -10.60 17.19
N PRO A 519 -25.02 -11.44 16.48
CA PRO A 519 -23.65 -11.13 16.06
C PRO A 519 -23.52 -9.84 15.22
N ASP A 520 -24.62 -9.36 14.61
CA ASP A 520 -24.70 -8.09 13.88
C ASP A 520 -25.50 -6.98 14.62
N GLY A 521 -25.68 -7.14 15.93
CA GLY A 521 -26.39 -6.17 16.78
C GLY A 521 -25.52 -4.97 17.20
N PRO A 522 -26.10 -3.93 17.84
CA PRO A 522 -25.31 -2.85 18.39
C PRO A 522 -24.40 -3.34 19.53
N LEU A 523 -23.15 -2.88 19.53
CA LEU A 523 -22.15 -3.19 20.56
C LEU A 523 -22.59 -2.67 21.94
N ASN A 524 -22.34 -3.46 22.98
CA ASN A 524 -22.46 -2.98 24.36
C ASN A 524 -21.38 -1.91 24.69
N GLU A 525 -21.45 -1.29 25.87
CA GLU A 525 -20.53 -0.20 26.26
C GLU A 525 -19.05 -0.62 26.25
N ASN A 526 -18.74 -1.84 26.72
CA ASN A 526 -17.38 -2.37 26.70
C ASN A 526 -16.89 -2.61 25.26
N GLY A 527 -17.72 -3.19 24.41
CA GLY A 527 -17.41 -3.43 23.00
C GLY A 527 -17.16 -2.14 22.23
N ARG A 528 -17.93 -1.07 22.51
CA ARG A 528 -17.70 0.27 21.92
C ARG A 528 -16.35 0.86 22.36
N ALA A 529 -16.01 0.75 23.65
CA ALA A 529 -14.75 1.28 24.17
C ALA A 529 -13.52 0.53 23.60
N ILE A 530 -13.60 -0.80 23.47
CA ILE A 530 -12.52 -1.61 22.87
C ILE A 530 -12.38 -1.29 21.36
N MET A 531 -13.51 -1.13 20.66
CA MET A 531 -13.51 -0.75 19.24
C MET A 531 -12.87 0.63 19.02
N GLU A 532 -13.18 1.61 19.87
CA GLU A 532 -12.60 2.95 19.81
C GLU A 532 -11.07 2.93 20.02
N ILE A 533 -10.58 2.09 20.94
CA ILE A 533 -9.13 1.91 21.15
C ILE A 533 -8.48 1.31 19.89
N LEU A 534 -9.10 0.29 19.29
CA LEU A 534 -8.64 -0.34 18.06
C LEU A 534 -8.58 0.64 16.88
N ASP A 535 -9.63 1.43 16.68
CA ASP A 535 -9.68 2.45 15.62
C ASP A 535 -8.62 3.55 15.83
N ASN A 536 -8.39 3.96 17.08
CA ASN A 536 -7.34 4.92 17.42
C ASN A 536 -5.93 4.38 17.11
N PHE A 537 -5.67 3.10 17.36
CA PHE A 537 -4.40 2.47 16.98
C PHE A 537 -4.23 2.44 15.46
N GLN A 538 -5.28 2.10 14.71
CA GLN A 538 -5.21 2.09 13.25
C GLN A 538 -4.93 3.48 12.67
N SER A 539 -5.66 4.50 13.10
CA SER A 539 -5.40 5.88 12.65
C SER A 539 -4.00 6.36 13.04
N THR A 540 -3.47 5.90 14.19
CA THR A 540 -2.09 6.24 14.58
C THR A 540 -1.06 5.66 13.60
N VAL A 541 -1.25 4.43 13.13
CA VAL A 541 -0.32 3.77 12.20
C VAL A 541 -0.48 4.27 10.76
N GLU A 542 -1.70 4.44 10.29
CA GLU A 542 -1.99 4.82 8.90
C GLU A 542 -1.81 6.32 8.65
N ASP A 543 -2.15 7.18 9.61
CA ASP A 543 -2.15 8.64 9.40
C ASP A 543 -1.07 9.35 10.23
N VAL A 544 -1.00 9.08 11.54
CA VAL A 544 -0.20 9.90 12.47
C VAL A 544 1.30 9.65 12.27
N ILE A 545 1.73 8.40 12.27
CA ILE A 545 3.15 8.01 12.17
C ILE A 545 3.79 8.51 10.86
N PRO A 546 3.21 8.28 9.67
CA PRO A 546 3.74 8.85 8.42
C PRO A 546 3.82 10.37 8.47
N ASN A 547 2.81 11.04 9.04
CA ASN A 547 2.79 12.49 9.18
C ASN A 547 3.88 13.03 10.12
N VAL A 548 4.19 12.32 11.22
CA VAL A 548 5.30 12.64 12.11
C VAL A 548 6.62 12.57 11.35
N ALA A 549 6.87 11.46 10.65
CA ALA A 549 8.10 11.27 9.88
C ALA A 549 8.28 12.34 8.79
N ASP A 550 7.26 12.59 7.98
CA ASP A 550 7.31 13.59 6.91
C ASP A 550 7.52 15.01 7.46
N THR A 551 6.93 15.33 8.62
CA THR A 551 7.12 16.64 9.25
C THR A 551 8.55 16.81 9.76
N ILE A 552 9.08 15.83 10.50
CA ILE A 552 10.44 15.86 11.07
C ILE A 552 11.50 15.91 9.97
N LEU A 553 11.34 15.12 8.91
CA LEU A 553 12.30 15.05 7.80
C LEU A 553 12.07 16.12 6.72
N SER A 554 11.05 16.96 6.83
CA SER A 554 10.79 17.99 5.84
C SER A 554 11.96 18.98 5.74
N LYS A 555 12.31 19.37 4.52
CA LYS A 555 13.39 20.33 4.26
C LYS A 555 13.23 21.64 5.02
N GLN A 556 11.98 22.12 5.18
CA GLN A 556 11.70 23.36 5.90
C GLN A 556 12.03 23.21 7.39
N PHE A 557 11.64 22.09 7.99
CA PHE A 557 11.86 21.81 9.41
C PHE A 557 13.35 21.64 9.70
N ILE A 558 14.05 20.83 8.90
CA ILE A 558 15.50 20.62 9.07
C ILE A 558 16.30 21.91 8.87
N ARG A 559 15.96 22.73 7.86
CA ARG A 559 16.63 24.04 7.65
C ARG A 559 16.48 24.94 8.86
N LYS A 560 15.26 25.03 9.40
CA LYS A 560 14.96 25.84 10.59
C LYS A 560 15.73 25.34 11.81
N MET A 561 15.73 24.03 12.04
CA MET A 561 16.46 23.39 13.14
C MET A 561 17.97 23.68 13.06
N ILE A 562 18.58 23.55 11.89
CA ILE A 562 20.00 23.87 11.67
C ILE A 562 20.27 25.35 11.96
N GLU A 563 19.46 26.26 11.40
CA GLU A 563 19.65 27.71 11.57
C GLU A 563 19.49 28.16 13.03
N GLN A 564 18.57 27.53 13.77
CA GLN A 564 18.38 27.79 15.20
C GLN A 564 19.54 27.23 16.04
N ALA A 565 20.00 26.01 15.76
CA ALA A 565 21.16 25.43 16.45
C ALA A 565 22.42 26.29 16.24
N ASP A 566 22.66 26.75 15.01
CA ASP A 566 23.81 27.60 14.69
C ASP A 566 23.72 29.01 15.32
N SER A 567 22.52 29.59 15.41
CA SER A 567 22.33 30.94 15.94
C SER A 567 22.22 31.00 17.47
N GLU A 568 21.61 29.99 18.10
CA GLU A 568 21.43 29.89 19.56
C GLU A 568 22.60 29.16 20.25
N GLY A 569 23.44 28.44 19.49
CA GLY A 569 24.57 27.67 20.03
C GLY A 569 24.14 26.43 20.81
N THR A 570 23.00 25.84 20.42
CA THR A 570 22.36 24.68 21.07
C THR A 570 22.63 23.39 20.28
N THR A 571 22.32 22.24 20.87
CA THR A 571 22.45 20.94 20.19
C THR A 571 21.27 20.70 19.25
N LEU A 572 21.49 19.98 18.15
CA LEU A 572 20.41 19.63 17.21
C LEU A 572 19.29 18.83 17.87
N VAL A 573 19.62 17.93 18.81
CA VAL A 573 18.64 17.14 19.58
C VAL A 573 17.73 18.06 20.41
N SER A 574 18.30 19.06 21.08
CA SER A 574 17.50 20.03 21.84
C SER A 574 16.63 20.93 20.95
N GLU A 575 17.10 21.29 19.76
CA GLU A 575 16.29 22.06 18.81
C GLU A 575 15.19 21.20 18.16
N LEU A 576 15.44 19.92 17.92
CA LEU A 576 14.42 18.96 17.48
C LEU A 576 13.28 18.88 18.52
N ALA A 577 13.62 18.71 19.80
CA ALA A 577 12.64 18.68 20.89
C ALA A 577 11.79 19.96 20.94
N LYS A 578 12.44 21.14 20.94
CA LYS A 578 11.74 22.44 20.88
C LYS A 578 10.88 22.59 19.63
N ALA A 579 11.36 22.13 18.48
CA ALA A 579 10.65 22.29 17.21
C ALA A 579 9.40 21.39 17.15
N VAL A 580 9.46 20.18 17.73
CA VAL A 580 8.29 19.30 17.89
C VAL A 580 7.28 19.90 18.87
N GLU A 581 7.72 20.47 19.99
CA GLU A 581 6.82 21.13 20.95
C GLU A 581 6.12 22.37 20.38
N ASN A 582 6.79 23.09 19.48
CA ASN A 582 6.28 24.29 18.82
C ASN A 582 5.64 24.02 17.45
N ALA A 583 5.49 22.75 17.04
CA ALA A 583 4.80 22.40 15.80
C ALA A 583 3.30 22.70 15.97
N GLY A 584 2.78 23.66 15.18
CA GLY A 584 1.50 24.38 15.35
C GLY A 584 0.22 23.56 15.62
N GLU A 585 -0.80 23.65 14.75
CA GLU A 585 -2.09 22.95 14.92
C GLU A 585 -1.97 21.45 14.59
N LYS A 586 -1.16 20.71 15.35
CA LYS A 586 -1.06 19.24 15.29
C LYS A 586 -1.91 18.59 16.40
N SER A 587 -2.45 17.42 16.13
CA SER A 587 -3.27 16.66 17.09
C SER A 587 -2.44 16.22 18.31
N GLU A 588 -3.09 15.97 19.45
CA GLU A 588 -2.40 15.48 20.65
C GLU A 588 -1.78 14.09 20.45
N ALA A 589 -2.42 13.23 19.64
CA ALA A 589 -1.86 11.94 19.23
C ALA A 589 -0.53 12.11 18.47
N TRP A 590 -0.48 13.09 17.54
CA TRP A 590 0.74 13.42 16.81
C TRP A 590 1.85 13.92 17.74
N LYS A 591 1.52 14.81 18.69
CA LYS A 591 2.52 15.34 19.65
C LYS A 591 3.06 14.25 20.57
N LYS A 592 2.19 13.35 21.06
CA LYS A 592 2.61 12.20 21.90
C LYS A 592 3.59 11.31 21.14
N GLU A 593 3.26 10.94 19.91
CA GLU A 593 4.11 10.09 19.07
C GLU A 593 5.43 10.79 18.72
N ALA A 594 5.39 12.05 18.30
CA ALA A 594 6.58 12.82 17.97
C ALA A 594 7.53 12.99 19.18
N ARG A 595 7.00 13.22 20.39
CA ARG A 595 7.82 13.26 21.62
C ARG A 595 8.50 11.93 21.91
N SER A 596 7.77 10.83 21.79
CA SER A 596 8.34 9.49 21.99
C SER A 596 9.50 9.22 21.03
N TRP A 597 9.43 9.71 19.79
CA TRP A 597 10.52 9.58 18.82
C TRP A 597 11.72 10.45 19.17
N VAL A 598 11.48 11.67 19.66
CA VAL A 598 12.56 12.54 20.14
C VAL A 598 13.28 11.93 21.34
N GLU A 599 12.53 11.40 22.31
CA GLU A 599 13.09 10.72 23.49
C GLU A 599 13.91 9.48 23.08
N GLY A 600 13.36 8.62 22.21
CA GLY A 600 14.09 7.45 21.71
C GLY A 600 15.33 7.81 20.88
N PHE A 601 15.29 8.92 20.15
CA PHE A 601 16.46 9.43 19.44
C PHE A 601 17.51 10.01 20.40
N GLU A 602 17.09 10.75 21.42
CA GLU A 602 17.99 11.29 22.46
C GLU A 602 18.71 10.18 23.22
N GLU A 603 18.02 9.07 23.52
CA GLU A 603 18.61 7.89 24.19
C GLU A 603 19.63 7.14 23.32
N SER A 604 19.48 7.19 21.99
CA SER A 604 20.34 6.48 21.04
C SER A 604 21.47 7.34 20.45
N SER A 605 21.34 8.67 20.51
CA SER A 605 22.27 9.64 19.93
C SER A 605 23.58 9.77 20.74
N ASP A 606 24.72 9.74 20.04
CA ASP A 606 26.03 9.99 20.63
C ASP A 606 26.40 11.48 20.58
N SER A 607 26.41 12.13 21.75
CA SER A 607 26.78 13.56 21.90
C SER A 607 28.19 13.94 21.44
N SER A 608 29.07 12.97 21.15
CA SER A 608 30.43 13.22 20.66
C SER A 608 30.54 13.39 19.14
N LYS A 609 29.46 13.10 18.41
CA LYS A 609 29.39 13.18 16.94
C LYS A 609 29.19 14.60 16.44
N SER A 610 29.60 14.86 15.21
CA SER A 610 29.38 16.15 14.55
C SER A 610 27.91 16.35 14.19
N ASN A 611 27.47 17.60 14.05
CA ASN A 611 26.09 17.94 13.65
C ASN A 611 25.64 17.22 12.36
N SER A 612 26.55 17.02 11.41
CA SER A 612 26.29 16.28 10.17
C SER A 612 26.06 14.78 10.39
N GLU A 613 26.77 14.18 11.35
CA GLU A 613 26.57 12.77 11.72
C GLU A 613 25.28 12.59 12.53
N THR A 614 24.97 13.49 13.46
CA THR A 614 23.71 13.47 14.22
C THR A 614 22.48 13.62 13.30
N LEU A 615 22.58 14.46 12.28
CA LEU A 615 21.55 14.62 11.25
C LEU A 615 21.33 13.34 10.42
N LEU A 616 22.40 12.60 10.14
CA LEU A 616 22.34 11.32 9.45
C LEU A 616 21.64 10.28 10.34
N GLU A 617 22.04 10.19 11.61
CA GLU A 617 21.45 9.27 12.59
C GLU A 617 19.97 9.53 12.81
N LEU A 618 19.55 10.79 12.89
CA LEU A 618 18.13 11.16 13.02
C LEU A 618 17.32 10.59 11.87
N LEU A 619 17.86 10.68 10.66
CA LEU A 619 17.15 10.26 9.47
C LEU A 619 17.16 8.74 9.29
N GLU A 620 18.26 8.05 9.63
CA GLU A 620 18.29 6.58 9.71
C GLU A 620 17.29 6.07 10.75
N PHE A 621 17.26 6.70 11.93
CA PHE A 621 16.33 6.39 13.02
C PHE A 621 14.86 6.52 12.59
N VAL A 622 14.47 7.66 12.00
CA VAL A 622 13.09 7.88 11.56
C VAL A 622 12.65 6.84 10.52
N HIS A 623 13.52 6.49 9.56
CA HIS A 623 13.21 5.46 8.56
C HIS A 623 13.15 4.05 9.13
N GLU A 624 13.92 3.75 10.18
CA GLU A 624 13.88 2.47 10.89
C GLU A 624 12.58 2.33 11.69
N VAL A 625 12.21 3.35 12.47
CA VAL A 625 10.98 3.38 13.27
C VAL A 625 9.74 3.19 12.38
N LEU A 626 9.71 3.86 11.22
CA LEU A 626 8.64 3.68 10.23
C LEU A 626 8.55 2.25 9.71
N GLY A 627 9.69 1.63 9.39
CA GLY A 627 9.73 0.25 8.90
C GLY A 627 9.18 -0.75 9.91
N GLN A 628 9.42 -0.51 11.21
CA GLN A 628 8.91 -1.34 12.29
C GLN A 628 7.41 -1.11 12.56
N ALA A 629 6.95 0.15 12.47
CA ALA A 629 5.59 0.56 12.84
C ALA A 629 4.47 0.04 11.94
N VAL A 630 4.73 -0.30 10.67
CA VAL A 630 3.68 -0.68 9.69
C VAL A 630 3.50 -2.21 9.55
N SER A 631 4.30 -3.01 10.26
CA SER A 631 4.22 -4.48 10.19
C SER A 631 2.97 -5.05 10.90
N ALA A 632 2.51 -6.24 10.51
CA ALA A 632 1.40 -6.92 11.20
C ALA A 632 1.69 -7.19 12.70
N THR A 633 2.96 -7.40 13.04
CA THR A 633 3.44 -7.58 14.42
C THR A 633 3.44 -6.27 15.23
N SER A 634 3.55 -5.11 14.57
CA SER A 634 3.61 -3.81 15.26
C SER A 634 2.35 -3.51 16.06
N MET A 635 1.19 -3.94 15.56
CA MET A 635 -0.09 -3.76 16.25
C MET A 635 -0.10 -4.49 17.59
N SER A 636 0.38 -5.73 17.58
CA SER A 636 0.46 -6.59 18.75
C SER A 636 1.46 -6.03 19.77
N ASP A 637 2.62 -5.57 19.30
CA ASP A 637 3.66 -4.98 20.15
C ASP A 637 3.22 -3.64 20.76
N ARG A 638 2.55 -2.77 19.99
CA ARG A 638 2.03 -1.49 20.47
C ARG A 638 0.91 -1.66 21.49
N VAL A 639 -0.07 -2.51 21.20
CA VAL A 639 -1.19 -2.78 22.12
C VAL A 639 -0.64 -3.37 23.43
N LYS A 640 0.35 -4.27 23.33
CA LYS A 640 1.05 -4.80 24.51
C LYS A 640 1.80 -3.72 25.27
N SER A 641 2.60 -2.90 24.60
CA SER A 641 3.39 -1.86 25.26
C SER A 641 2.50 -0.86 26.01
N GLU A 642 1.38 -0.44 25.42
CA GLU A 642 0.45 0.48 26.08
C GLU A 642 -0.31 -0.20 27.25
N ALA A 643 -0.68 -1.48 27.11
CA ALA A 643 -1.27 -2.25 28.20
C ALA A 643 -0.29 -2.45 29.36
N ASP A 644 0.95 -2.85 29.06
CA ASP A 644 2.02 -3.10 30.03
C ASP A 644 2.44 -1.80 30.75
N ALA A 645 2.48 -0.67 30.03
CA ALA A 645 2.76 0.65 30.63
C ALA A 645 1.68 1.07 31.63
N ARG A 646 0.40 0.92 31.29
CA ARG A 646 -0.72 1.21 32.20
C ARG A 646 -0.74 0.26 33.38
N GLU A 647 -0.42 -1.01 33.18
CA GLU A 647 -0.30 -1.99 34.26
C GLU A 647 0.87 -1.66 35.20
N ALA A 648 1.98 -1.15 34.67
CA ALA A 648 3.13 -0.72 35.46
C ALA A 648 2.80 0.50 36.34
N ILE A 649 2.04 1.47 35.83
CA ILE A 649 1.57 2.64 36.61
C ILE A 649 0.72 2.15 37.79
N TYR A 650 -0.27 1.28 37.53
CA TYR A 650 -1.11 0.72 38.59
C TYR A 650 -0.30 -0.07 39.63
N LYS A 651 0.65 -0.91 39.19
CA LYS A 651 1.53 -1.66 40.11
C LYS A 651 2.39 -0.74 40.97
N ALA A 652 2.87 0.38 40.43
CA ALA A 652 3.63 1.36 41.19
C ALA A 652 2.76 2.04 42.26
N GLU A 653 1.54 2.47 41.90
CA GLU A 653 0.58 3.05 42.86
C GLU A 653 0.19 2.05 43.96
N PHE A 654 -0.06 0.79 43.58
CA PHE A 654 -0.37 -0.28 44.52
C PHE A 654 0.80 -0.56 45.47
N ALA A 655 2.04 -0.58 44.97
CA ALA A 655 3.23 -0.80 45.81
C ALA A 655 3.45 0.34 46.82
N VAL A 656 3.18 1.59 46.43
CA VAL A 656 3.22 2.74 47.35
C VAL A 656 2.15 2.60 48.43
N TRP A 657 0.92 2.27 48.04
CA TRP A 657 -0.18 2.03 48.98
C TRP A 657 0.12 0.86 49.94
N GLU A 658 0.68 -0.25 49.44
CA GLU A 658 1.04 -1.41 50.28
C GLU A 658 2.13 -1.04 51.29
N SER A 659 3.09 -0.21 50.90
CA SER A 659 4.13 0.31 51.80
C SER A 659 3.54 1.19 52.89
N GLU A 660 2.65 2.12 52.52
CA GLU A 660 1.97 3.02 53.47
C GLU A 660 1.09 2.24 54.45
N CYS A 661 0.36 1.23 53.97
CA CYS A 661 -0.41 0.32 54.83
C CYS A 661 0.48 -0.47 55.79
N LYS A 662 1.65 -0.96 55.36
CA LYS A 662 2.60 -1.65 56.24
C LYS A 662 3.17 -0.73 57.32
N GLU A 663 3.47 0.52 56.99
CA GLU A 663 3.92 1.52 57.96
C GLU A 663 2.83 1.80 58.99
N ILE A 664 1.59 2.06 58.54
CA ILE A 664 0.43 2.28 59.43
C ILE A 664 0.17 1.07 60.34
N GLU A 665 0.27 -0.15 59.81
CA GLU A 665 0.07 -1.37 60.62
C GLU A 665 1.16 -1.54 61.69
N SER A 666 2.41 -1.21 61.37
CA SER A 666 3.52 -1.25 62.34
C SER A 666 3.34 -0.23 63.47
N GLU A 667 2.82 0.95 63.16
CA GLU A 667 2.47 1.98 64.14
C GLU A 667 1.27 1.57 64.99
N ASN A 668 0.23 1.00 64.36
CA ASN A 668 -0.95 0.47 65.04
C ASN A 668 -0.61 -0.69 65.97
N GLU A 669 0.35 -1.55 65.61
CA GLU A 669 0.85 -2.60 66.49
C GLU A 669 1.54 -2.02 67.74
N CYS A 670 2.33 -0.95 67.59
CA CYS A 670 2.91 -0.22 68.72
C CYS A 670 1.82 0.42 69.61
N ILE A 671 0.77 1.00 69.00
CA ILE A 671 -0.37 1.58 69.73
C ILE A 671 -1.12 0.51 70.52
N ARG A 672 -1.38 -0.66 69.90
CA ARG A 672 -2.01 -1.82 70.55
C ARG A 672 -1.20 -2.31 71.75
N GLN A 673 0.11 -2.45 71.61
CA GLN A 673 0.99 -2.85 72.72
C GLN A 673 1.02 -1.82 73.87
N ARG A 674 1.06 -0.51 73.55
CA ARG A 674 1.00 0.55 74.57
C ARG A 674 -0.34 0.57 75.30
N LYS A 675 -1.45 0.37 74.58
CA LYS A 675 -2.79 0.26 75.16
C LYS A 675 -2.89 -0.96 76.09
N GLN A 676 -2.37 -2.11 75.67
CA GLN A 676 -2.32 -3.30 76.50
C GLN A 676 -1.47 -3.10 77.77
N ASN A 677 -0.32 -2.42 77.65
CA ASN A 677 0.50 -2.07 78.82
C ASN A 677 -0.20 -1.08 79.76
N HIS A 678 -0.92 -0.11 79.22
CA HIS A 678 -1.73 0.83 80.01
C HIS A 678 -2.83 0.08 80.79
N GLU A 679 -3.55 -0.84 80.15
CA GLU A 679 -4.57 -1.69 80.79
C GLU A 679 -3.96 -2.59 81.88
N ASN A 680 -2.80 -3.18 81.63
CA ASN A 680 -2.07 -3.99 82.62
C ASN A 680 -1.64 -3.15 83.84
N LEU A 681 -1.16 -1.92 83.65
CA LEU A 681 -0.76 -1.02 84.73
C LEU A 681 -1.95 -0.62 85.63
N ILE A 682 -3.12 -0.38 85.03
CA ILE A 682 -4.36 -0.12 85.78
C ILE A 682 -4.79 -1.37 86.56
N ALA A 683 -4.72 -2.55 85.93
CA ALA A 683 -5.07 -3.81 86.59
C ALA A 683 -4.15 -4.13 87.78
N ASP A 684 -2.84 -3.93 87.63
CA ASP A 684 -1.85 -4.15 88.70
C ASP A 684 -2.03 -3.15 89.85
N ALA A 685 -2.27 -1.86 89.56
CA ALA A 685 -2.56 -0.85 90.58
C ALA A 685 -3.83 -1.17 91.36
N THR A 686 -4.88 -1.63 90.67
CA THR A 686 -6.14 -2.07 91.28
C THR A 686 -5.92 -3.27 92.20
N ARG A 687 -5.16 -4.27 91.73
CA ARG A 687 -4.85 -5.49 92.50
C ARG A 687 -3.99 -5.19 93.74
N GLN A 688 -3.03 -4.27 93.63
CA GLN A 688 -2.22 -3.83 94.77
C GLN A 688 -3.10 -3.14 95.82
N PHE A 689 -3.97 -2.22 95.40
CA PHE A 689 -4.93 -1.55 96.29
C PHE A 689 -5.89 -2.53 96.98
N GLU A 690 -6.42 -3.52 96.26
CA GLU A 690 -7.26 -4.58 96.85
C GLU A 690 -6.50 -5.40 97.90
N THR A 691 -5.24 -5.75 97.62
CA THR A 691 -4.39 -6.52 98.53
C THR A 691 -4.05 -5.70 99.79
N GLU A 692 -3.75 -4.41 99.64
CA GLU A 692 -3.49 -3.49 100.75
C GLU A 692 -4.75 -3.25 101.58
N THR A 693 -5.92 -3.14 100.95
CA THR A 693 -7.21 -2.99 101.63
C THR A 693 -7.59 -4.24 102.40
N ALA A 694 -7.33 -5.42 101.85
CA ALA A 694 -7.52 -6.69 102.54
C ALA A 694 -6.61 -6.80 103.77
N ARG A 695 -5.32 -6.47 103.63
CA ARG A 695 -4.35 -6.45 104.76
C ARG A 695 -4.76 -5.44 105.83
N TYR A 696 -5.20 -4.25 105.43
CA TYR A 696 -5.73 -3.24 106.36
C TYR A 696 -6.96 -3.77 107.11
N SER A 697 -7.91 -4.41 106.42
CA SER A 697 -9.11 -4.94 107.06
C SER A 697 -8.80 -6.04 108.08
N GLN A 698 -7.81 -6.89 107.79
CA GLN A 698 -7.36 -7.95 108.69
C GLN A 698 -6.63 -7.36 109.92
N ALA A 699 -5.73 -6.39 109.70
CA ALA A 699 -5.04 -5.69 110.79
C ALA A 699 -6.01 -4.87 111.67
N LEU A 700 -7.06 -4.27 111.08
CA LEU A 700 -8.11 -3.55 111.81
C LEU A 700 -8.92 -4.49 112.71
N ARG A 701 -9.20 -5.70 112.22
CA ARG A 701 -9.90 -6.72 113.00
C ARG A 701 -9.04 -7.23 114.16
N GLU A 702 -7.75 -7.48 113.95
CA GLU A 702 -6.81 -7.83 115.01
C GLU A 702 -6.65 -6.70 116.04
N TYR A 703 -6.65 -5.45 115.60
CA TYR A 703 -6.65 -4.28 116.47
C TYR A 703 -7.91 -4.21 117.33
N GLN A 704 -9.10 -4.45 116.75
CA GLN A 704 -10.37 -4.50 117.46
C GLN A 704 -10.42 -5.64 118.50
N GLU A 705 -10.00 -6.85 118.13
CA GLU A 705 -9.93 -8.00 119.05
C GLU A 705 -8.96 -7.75 120.24
N LYS A 706 -7.78 -7.14 119.98
CA LYS A 706 -6.85 -6.77 121.05
C LYS A 706 -7.39 -5.64 121.94
N MET A 707 -8.17 -4.72 121.39
CA MET A 707 -8.87 -3.68 122.16
C MET A 707 -9.99 -4.26 123.04
N GLU A 708 -10.71 -5.29 122.59
CA GLU A 708 -11.70 -6.01 123.39
C GLU A 708 -11.06 -6.84 124.51
N GLN A 709 -9.95 -7.53 124.23
CA GLN A 709 -9.17 -8.24 125.27
C GLN A 709 -8.66 -7.29 126.36
N ARG A 710 -8.28 -6.06 125.99
CA ARG A 710 -7.91 -5.01 126.95
C ARG A 710 -9.11 -4.59 127.82
N LYS A 711 -10.31 -4.43 127.26
CA LYS A 711 -11.52 -4.12 128.04
C LYS A 711 -11.87 -5.26 129.01
N ALA A 712 -11.80 -6.51 128.57
CA ALA A 712 -12.05 -7.68 129.43
C ALA A 712 -11.03 -7.84 130.58
N ALA A 713 -9.77 -7.45 130.37
CA ALA A 713 -8.73 -7.42 131.40
C ALA A 713 -8.90 -6.25 132.39
N ILE A 714 -9.59 -5.17 132.00
CA ILE A 714 -9.93 -4.04 132.87
C ILE A 714 -11.19 -4.36 133.70
N ASP A 715 -12.16 -5.09 133.15
CA ASP A 715 -13.44 -5.41 133.83
C ASP A 715 -13.36 -6.58 134.83
N SER A 716 -12.24 -7.33 134.88
CA SER A 716 -12.04 -8.48 135.79
C SER A 716 -11.29 -8.18 137.10
N ALA A 717 -11.01 -6.89 137.40
CA ALA A 717 -10.33 -6.47 138.62
C ALA A 717 -11.31 -6.22 139.79
N ILE A 718 -11.68 -7.26 140.54
CA ILE A 718 -12.32 -7.14 141.86
C ILE A 718 -11.22 -7.25 142.94
N PRO A 719 -11.15 -6.34 143.94
CA PRO A 719 -10.05 -6.27 144.90
C PRO A 719 -10.13 -7.38 145.97
N ASP A 720 -9.00 -8.02 146.26
CA ASP A 720 -8.84 -8.96 147.39
C ASP A 720 -7.75 -8.47 148.36
N GLU A 721 -7.80 -8.92 149.62
CA GLU A 721 -7.26 -8.32 150.87
C GLU A 721 -5.73 -8.07 150.99
N THR A 722 -4.99 -7.88 149.90
CA THR A 722 -3.53 -7.56 149.92
C THR A 722 -3.11 -6.32 149.14
N GLY A 723 -4.05 -5.53 148.61
CA GLY A 723 -3.76 -4.16 148.11
C GLY A 723 -2.83 -4.05 146.90
N TYR A 724 -2.69 -5.11 146.08
CA TYR A 724 -1.89 -5.10 144.86
C TYR A 724 -2.77 -5.09 143.60
N VAL A 725 -2.54 -4.14 142.69
CA VAL A 725 -3.26 -3.99 141.40
C VAL A 725 -2.27 -4.29 140.25
N PRO A 726 -2.49 -5.30 139.39
CA PRO A 726 -1.70 -5.49 138.18
C PRO A 726 -1.95 -4.38 137.15
N GLN A 727 -0.89 -3.81 136.56
CA GLN A 727 -1.02 -2.83 135.48
C GLN A 727 -1.52 -3.48 134.17
N PRO A 728 -2.45 -2.84 133.43
CA PRO A 728 -2.91 -3.34 132.14
C PRO A 728 -1.81 -3.24 131.05
N PRO A 729 -1.80 -4.14 130.04
CA PRO A 729 -0.85 -4.11 128.94
C PRO A 729 -0.99 -2.85 128.05
N PRO A 730 0.08 -2.44 127.32
CA PRO A 730 0.09 -1.25 126.47
C PRO A 730 -0.95 -1.33 125.34
N ALA A 731 -1.49 -0.16 124.94
CA ALA A 731 -2.51 -0.09 123.89
C ALA A 731 -1.93 -0.51 122.53
N PRO A 732 -2.64 -1.33 121.73
CA PRO A 732 -2.23 -1.64 120.36
C PRO A 732 -2.27 -0.38 119.48
N LEU A 733 -1.41 -0.33 118.45
CA LEU A 733 -1.35 0.75 117.47
C LEU A 733 -2.44 0.56 116.40
N GLU A 734 -3.11 1.66 116.04
CA GLU A 734 -4.13 1.67 114.98
C GLU A 734 -3.46 1.48 113.61
N PRO A 735 -3.94 0.58 112.74
CA PRO A 735 -3.35 0.38 111.42
C PRO A 735 -3.58 1.60 110.49
N GLU A 736 -2.60 1.92 109.65
CA GLU A 736 -2.70 3.00 108.66
C GLU A 736 -3.58 2.59 107.47
N ARG A 737 -4.46 3.50 107.03
CA ARG A 737 -5.37 3.28 105.92
C ARG A 737 -4.63 3.37 104.57
N PRO A 738 -4.86 2.46 103.61
CA PRO A 738 -4.25 2.55 102.28
C PRO A 738 -4.71 3.80 101.52
N SER A 739 -3.83 4.28 100.64
CA SER A 739 -4.06 5.48 99.81
C SER A 739 -5.15 5.23 98.76
N PRO A 740 -5.99 6.23 98.41
CA PRO A 740 -7.08 6.05 97.45
C PRO A 740 -6.60 5.65 96.04
N LEU A 741 -7.35 4.79 95.35
CA LEU A 741 -7.00 4.25 94.04
C LEU A 741 -7.17 5.29 92.90
N GLU A 742 -8.16 6.19 92.99
CA GLU A 742 -8.42 7.20 91.96
C GLU A 742 -7.20 8.07 91.58
N PRO A 743 -6.45 8.67 92.53
CA PRO A 743 -5.27 9.48 92.17
C PRO A 743 -4.15 8.68 91.51
N LEU A 744 -4.02 7.37 91.80
CA LEU A 744 -3.06 6.49 91.14
C LEU A 744 -3.47 6.21 89.68
N ILE A 745 -4.76 5.95 89.44
CA ILE A 745 -5.30 5.77 88.09
C ILE A 745 -5.18 7.07 87.27
N GLU A 746 -5.48 8.24 87.86
CA GLU A 746 -5.29 9.52 87.18
C GLU A 746 -3.83 9.80 86.82
N THR A 747 -2.89 9.37 87.66
CA THR A 747 -1.46 9.47 87.37
C THR A 747 -1.04 8.55 86.23
N ILE A 748 -1.56 7.32 86.19
CA ILE A 748 -1.32 6.37 85.09
C ILE A 748 -1.91 6.90 83.77
N ASN A 749 -3.13 7.44 83.80
CA ASN A 749 -3.78 8.07 82.64
C ASN A 749 -3.01 9.27 82.11
N ARG A 750 -2.40 10.06 82.99
CA ARG A 750 -1.59 11.22 82.60
C ARG A 750 -0.23 10.83 82.01
N ASN A 751 0.38 9.77 82.54
CA ASN A 751 1.72 9.34 82.13
C ASN A 751 1.70 8.37 80.93
N HIS A 752 0.58 7.70 80.68
CA HIS A 752 0.39 6.74 79.60
C HIS A 752 -0.92 7.03 78.84
N PRO A 753 -0.97 8.07 77.99
CA PRO A 753 -2.16 8.39 77.22
C PRO A 753 -2.45 7.30 76.18
N VAL A 754 -3.73 6.95 76.00
CA VAL A 754 -4.17 5.96 75.01
C VAL A 754 -4.35 6.63 73.65
N GLU A 755 -3.50 6.27 72.70
CA GLU A 755 -3.60 6.68 71.30
C GLU A 755 -4.65 5.82 70.55
N GLN A 756 -5.32 6.39 69.55
CA GLN A 756 -6.25 5.65 68.67
C GLN A 756 -5.50 5.11 67.45
N GLU A 757 -5.87 3.91 66.99
CA GLU A 757 -5.32 3.32 65.77
C GLU A 757 -5.61 4.21 64.56
N LYS A 758 -4.62 4.37 63.69
CA LYS A 758 -4.70 5.11 62.44
C LYS A 758 -5.46 4.28 61.40
N SER A 759 -6.31 4.92 60.60
CA SER A 759 -7.06 4.29 59.50
C SER A 759 -6.20 4.08 58.26
N PHE A 760 -6.39 2.95 57.57
CA PHE A 760 -5.73 2.69 56.28
C PHE A 760 -6.26 3.60 55.16
N PRO A 761 -5.40 4.04 54.23
CA PRO A 761 -5.83 4.71 53.01
C PRO A 761 -6.66 3.76 52.12
N PRO A 762 -7.59 4.29 51.30
CA PRO A 762 -8.39 3.47 50.38
C PRO A 762 -7.50 2.80 49.32
N GLU A 763 -7.81 1.54 48.98
CA GLU A 763 -7.06 0.77 47.98
C GLU A 763 -7.19 1.40 46.58
N PRO A 764 -6.07 1.61 45.85
CA PRO A 764 -6.11 2.17 44.51
C PRO A 764 -6.87 1.23 43.56
N GLN A 765 -7.81 1.80 42.79
CA GLN A 765 -8.54 1.08 41.77
C GLN A 765 -7.86 1.27 40.41
N PRO A 766 -7.74 0.22 39.58
CA PRO A 766 -7.17 0.38 38.24
C PRO A 766 -8.03 1.33 37.41
N GLU A 767 -7.39 2.08 36.50
CA GLU A 767 -8.13 2.89 35.54
C GLU A 767 -9.12 2.00 34.75
N PRO A 768 -10.38 2.43 34.55
CA PRO A 768 -11.37 1.63 33.82
C PRO A 768 -10.93 1.23 32.41
N THR A 769 -10.07 2.05 31.81
CA THR A 769 -9.49 1.86 30.47
C THR A 769 -8.46 0.73 30.42
N LEU A 770 -7.74 0.44 31.52
CA LEU A 770 -6.73 -0.63 31.58
C LEU A 770 -7.32 -1.99 31.19
N HIS A 771 -8.54 -2.27 31.67
CA HIS A 771 -9.25 -3.51 31.34
C HIS A 771 -9.46 -3.67 29.83
N TYR A 772 -9.83 -2.60 29.13
CA TYR A 772 -10.06 -2.63 27.68
C TYR A 772 -8.77 -2.83 26.88
N TYR A 773 -7.65 -2.21 27.30
CA TYR A 773 -6.35 -2.42 26.65
C TYR A 773 -5.82 -3.86 26.83
N VAL A 774 -5.93 -4.41 28.04
CA VAL A 774 -5.55 -5.79 28.33
C VAL A 774 -6.42 -6.77 27.54
N GLU A 775 -7.72 -6.53 27.47
CA GLU A 775 -8.64 -7.37 26.72
C GLU A 775 -8.38 -7.33 25.21
N LEU A 776 -8.08 -6.15 24.65
CA LEU A 776 -7.68 -6.02 23.24
C LEU A 776 -6.35 -6.72 22.96
N ARG A 777 -5.36 -6.58 23.87
CA ARG A 777 -4.07 -7.28 23.77
C ARG A 777 -4.29 -8.78 23.69
N ASP A 778 -4.97 -9.35 24.68
CA ASP A 778 -5.13 -10.80 24.78
C ASP A 778 -5.93 -11.35 23.59
N LEU A 779 -6.91 -10.60 23.09
CA LEU A 779 -7.65 -10.92 21.87
C LEU A 779 -6.72 -10.96 20.64
N ILE A 780 -5.92 -9.92 20.40
CA ILE A 780 -5.02 -9.85 19.24
C ILE A 780 -3.95 -10.95 19.32
N TYR A 781 -3.33 -11.17 20.48
CA TYR A 781 -2.30 -12.20 20.64
C TYR A 781 -2.84 -13.63 20.47
N ASP A 782 -4.00 -13.92 21.05
CA ASP A 782 -4.66 -15.23 20.90
C ASP A 782 -4.99 -15.48 19.42
N LYS A 783 -5.49 -14.46 18.71
CA LYS A 783 -5.81 -14.59 17.28
C LYS A 783 -4.58 -14.73 16.40
N LEU A 784 -3.54 -13.92 16.59
CA LEU A 784 -2.29 -14.07 15.83
C LEU A 784 -1.65 -15.45 16.05
N SER A 785 -1.72 -15.97 17.28
CA SER A 785 -1.22 -17.31 17.60
C SER A 785 -2.04 -18.41 16.90
N LYS A 786 -3.38 -18.31 16.96
CA LYS A 786 -4.29 -19.23 16.26
C LYS A 786 -4.10 -19.16 14.74
N MET A 787 -3.94 -17.97 14.17
CA MET A 787 -3.67 -17.77 12.75
C MET A 787 -2.42 -18.53 12.32
N LYS A 788 -1.33 -18.43 13.09
CA LYS A 788 -0.08 -19.14 12.81
C LYS A 788 -0.23 -20.66 12.83
N GLU A 789 -1.01 -21.19 13.77
CA GLU A 789 -1.28 -22.63 13.84
C GLU A 789 -2.16 -23.12 12.68
N ARG A 790 -3.15 -22.30 12.28
CA ARG A 790 -4.08 -22.60 11.18
C ARG A 790 -3.45 -22.44 9.80
N GLU A 791 -2.50 -21.52 9.66
CA GLU A 791 -1.72 -21.24 8.45
C GLU A 791 -1.12 -22.52 7.88
N THR A 792 -0.36 -23.29 8.66
CA THR A 792 0.33 -24.50 8.18
C THR A 792 -0.66 -25.54 7.65
N VAL A 793 -1.83 -25.69 8.28
CA VAL A 793 -2.88 -26.61 7.82
C VAL A 793 -3.48 -26.13 6.50
N MET A 794 -3.68 -24.82 6.36
CA MET A 794 -4.20 -24.20 5.14
C MET A 794 -3.21 -24.34 3.99
N GLU A 795 -1.93 -24.04 4.22
CA GLU A 795 -0.83 -24.23 3.25
C GLU A 795 -0.77 -25.66 2.75
N GLU A 796 -0.82 -26.65 3.64
CA GLU A 796 -0.81 -28.07 3.25
C GLU A 796 -2.03 -28.43 2.40
N THR A 797 -3.20 -27.85 2.72
CA THR A 797 -4.44 -28.09 1.98
C THR A 797 -4.36 -27.51 0.57
N PHE A 798 -3.92 -26.26 0.43
CA PHE A 798 -3.69 -25.62 -0.86
C PHE A 798 -2.58 -26.29 -1.66
N ALA A 799 -1.47 -26.70 -1.04
CA ALA A 799 -0.39 -27.41 -1.73
C ALA A 799 -0.87 -28.76 -2.28
N ARG A 800 -1.66 -29.52 -1.51
CA ARG A 800 -2.32 -30.75 -1.99
C ARG A 800 -3.30 -30.43 -3.11
N GLN A 801 -4.04 -29.33 -3.01
CA GLN A 801 -4.97 -28.95 -4.05
C GLN A 801 -4.26 -28.56 -5.34
N ILE A 802 -3.18 -27.78 -5.30
CA ILE A 802 -2.40 -27.41 -6.49
C ILE A 802 -1.92 -28.65 -7.26
N LEU A 803 -1.54 -29.72 -6.55
CA LEU A 803 -1.18 -31.01 -7.16
C LEU A 803 -2.37 -31.72 -7.81
N ARG A 804 -3.58 -31.54 -7.27
CA ARG A 804 -4.83 -32.15 -7.77
C ARG A 804 -5.51 -31.34 -8.87
N LEU A 805 -5.29 -30.02 -8.92
CA LEU A 805 -5.88 -29.10 -9.90
C LEU A 805 -5.70 -29.60 -11.33
N GLN A 806 -4.53 -30.17 -11.65
CA GLN A 806 -4.29 -30.74 -12.97
C GLN A 806 -5.20 -31.94 -13.26
N SER A 807 -5.27 -32.92 -12.35
CA SER A 807 -6.09 -34.12 -12.54
C SER A 807 -7.59 -33.83 -12.55
N GLU A 808 -8.04 -32.92 -11.69
CA GLU A 808 -9.43 -32.49 -11.59
C GLU A 808 -9.80 -31.63 -12.81
N GLY A 809 -8.90 -30.73 -13.22
CA GLY A 809 -9.03 -29.93 -14.44
C GLY A 809 -9.16 -30.80 -15.69
N ILE A 810 -8.35 -31.87 -15.84
CA ILE A 810 -8.48 -32.85 -16.95
C ILE A 810 -9.84 -33.55 -16.91
N GLY A 811 -10.35 -33.88 -15.73
CA GLY A 811 -11.67 -34.50 -15.56
C GLY A 811 -12.83 -33.60 -15.95
N ALA A 812 -12.66 -32.28 -15.85
CA ALA A 812 -13.65 -31.27 -16.24
C ALA A 812 -13.60 -30.86 -17.72
N VAL A 813 -12.61 -31.33 -18.50
CA VAL A 813 -12.38 -30.88 -19.90
C VAL A 813 -13.60 -31.09 -20.80
N ASP A 814 -14.36 -32.16 -20.60
CA ASP A 814 -15.49 -32.52 -21.46
C ASP A 814 -16.69 -31.56 -21.33
N THR A 815 -16.75 -30.72 -20.29
CA THR A 815 -17.83 -29.74 -20.06
C THR A 815 -17.44 -28.31 -20.45
N ILE A 816 -16.18 -28.06 -20.79
CA ILE A 816 -15.67 -26.73 -21.12
C ILE A 816 -16.04 -26.36 -22.56
N ASN A 817 -16.74 -25.24 -22.72
CA ASN A 817 -17.08 -24.63 -24.00
C ASN A 817 -16.33 -23.30 -24.16
N LEU A 818 -15.52 -23.20 -25.22
CA LEU A 818 -14.74 -22.00 -25.51
C LEU A 818 -15.44 -21.16 -26.57
N ASN A 819 -15.70 -19.89 -26.29
CA ASN A 819 -16.28 -18.95 -27.25
C ASN A 819 -15.23 -18.60 -28.32
N ILE A 820 -15.59 -18.66 -29.60
CA ILE A 820 -14.68 -18.31 -30.71
C ILE A 820 -15.03 -16.95 -31.36
N GLY A 821 -15.97 -16.20 -30.77
CA GLY A 821 -16.33 -14.84 -31.13
C GLY A 821 -15.48 -13.81 -30.39
N ASP A 822 -16.14 -13.01 -29.55
CA ASP A 822 -15.53 -11.85 -28.88
C ASP A 822 -14.31 -12.22 -28.02
N ASP A 823 -14.35 -13.36 -27.31
CA ASP A 823 -13.23 -13.84 -26.49
C ASP A 823 -11.97 -14.13 -27.33
N PHE A 824 -12.15 -14.67 -28.55
CA PHE A 824 -11.03 -14.91 -29.44
C PHE A 824 -10.53 -13.60 -30.06
N LEU A 825 -11.43 -12.67 -30.38
CA LEU A 825 -11.03 -11.34 -30.82
C LEU A 825 -10.19 -10.64 -29.75
N GLU A 826 -10.63 -10.65 -28.49
CA GLU A 826 -9.86 -10.05 -27.39
C GLU A 826 -8.50 -10.74 -27.20
N TYR A 827 -8.44 -12.07 -27.34
CA TYR A 827 -7.16 -12.77 -27.36
C TYR A 827 -6.25 -12.31 -28.52
N LEU A 828 -6.78 -12.06 -29.72
CA LEU A 828 -6.01 -11.49 -30.83
C LEU A 828 -5.59 -10.04 -30.55
N MET A 829 -6.45 -9.27 -29.88
CA MET A 829 -6.15 -7.92 -29.43
C MET A 829 -4.93 -7.92 -28.50
N GLU A 830 -4.93 -8.74 -27.46
CA GLU A 830 -3.81 -8.82 -26.50
C GLU A 830 -2.55 -9.48 -27.09
N SER A 831 -2.72 -10.52 -27.90
CA SER A 831 -1.59 -11.32 -28.39
C SER A 831 -0.92 -10.69 -29.61
N ARG A 832 -1.62 -10.05 -30.54
CA ARG A 832 -1.05 -9.61 -31.83
C ARG A 832 -1.27 -8.14 -32.16
N ILE A 833 -2.47 -7.62 -31.92
CA ILE A 833 -2.88 -6.31 -32.44
C ILE A 833 -2.40 -5.17 -31.53
N ARG A 834 -2.63 -5.25 -30.21
CA ARG A 834 -2.14 -4.32 -29.18
C ARG A 834 -0.73 -4.70 -28.73
N GLY A 835 0.25 -4.38 -29.57
CA GLY A 835 1.63 -4.84 -29.41
C GLY A 835 2.37 -4.29 -28.17
N LEU A 836 1.94 -3.17 -27.58
CA LEU A 836 2.60 -2.57 -26.41
C LEU A 836 2.43 -3.43 -25.14
N GLY A 837 1.42 -4.31 -25.09
CA GLY A 837 1.22 -5.28 -24.01
C GLY A 837 2.37 -6.28 -23.83
N ARG A 838 3.28 -6.34 -24.79
CA ARG A 838 4.50 -7.19 -24.79
C ARG A 838 5.76 -6.46 -24.33
N LEU A 839 5.62 -5.21 -23.87
CA LEU A 839 6.72 -4.43 -23.32
C LEU A 839 6.66 -4.47 -21.80
N LEU A 840 7.84 -4.58 -21.18
CA LEU A 840 8.03 -4.48 -19.74
C LEU A 840 8.77 -3.17 -19.45
N PRO A 841 8.10 -2.17 -18.85
CA PRO A 841 8.74 -0.91 -18.52
C PRO A 841 9.72 -1.09 -17.37
N ARG A 842 10.99 -0.76 -17.62
CA ARG A 842 12.07 -0.69 -16.63
C ARG A 842 12.43 0.76 -16.41
N ILE A 843 12.15 1.27 -15.22
CA ILE A 843 12.58 2.62 -14.87
C ILE A 843 14.11 2.73 -14.99
N SER A 844 14.58 3.79 -15.63
CA SER A 844 16.02 4.05 -15.80
C SER A 844 16.44 5.32 -15.08
N ARG A 845 15.70 6.43 -15.24
CA ARG A 845 16.07 7.74 -14.66
C ARG A 845 14.88 8.62 -14.30
N VAL A 846 15.05 9.47 -13.29
CA VAL A 846 14.15 10.58 -12.96
C VAL A 846 14.98 11.86 -12.78
N TYR A 847 14.50 12.96 -13.34
CA TYR A 847 15.06 14.29 -13.18
C TYR A 847 14.09 15.16 -12.39
N LEU A 848 14.59 15.81 -11.34
CA LEU A 848 13.83 16.78 -10.54
C LEU A 848 14.59 18.11 -10.48
N ARG A 849 13.86 19.20 -10.29
CA ARG A 849 14.42 20.56 -10.18
C ARG A 849 13.88 21.28 -8.96
N ASP A 850 14.73 22.08 -8.31
CA ASP A 850 14.26 23.06 -7.34
C ASP A 850 13.71 24.31 -8.08
N PRO A 851 12.41 24.64 -7.98
CA PRO A 851 11.85 25.81 -8.67
C PRO A 851 12.40 27.13 -8.13
N LYS A 852 12.95 27.17 -6.90
CA LYS A 852 13.59 28.36 -6.33
C LYS A 852 15.03 28.53 -6.78
N ASN A 853 15.70 27.43 -7.15
CA ASN A 853 17.06 27.42 -7.67
C ASN A 853 17.15 26.55 -8.93
N SER A 854 16.89 27.15 -10.08
CA SER A 854 16.84 26.45 -11.37
C SER A 854 18.16 25.79 -11.79
N GLU A 855 19.28 26.17 -11.20
CA GLU A 855 20.60 25.58 -11.44
C GLU A 855 20.78 24.25 -10.70
N LEU A 856 20.02 24.00 -9.63
CA LEU A 856 20.08 22.75 -8.86
C LEU A 856 19.16 21.69 -9.46
N LEU A 857 19.77 20.59 -9.92
CA LEU A 857 19.09 19.41 -10.43
C LEU A 857 19.35 18.20 -9.55
N TYR A 858 18.31 17.39 -9.38
CA TYR A 858 18.41 16.08 -8.77
C TYR A 858 18.29 15.02 -9.86
N LEU A 859 19.19 14.04 -9.81
CA LEU A 859 19.16 12.88 -10.66
C LEU A 859 18.91 11.66 -9.79
N VAL A 860 17.88 10.89 -10.15
CA VAL A 860 17.65 9.55 -9.62
C VAL A 860 17.95 8.56 -10.72
N THR A 861 18.82 7.60 -10.43
CA THR A 861 19.18 6.53 -11.36
C THR A 861 18.80 5.17 -10.80
N TYR A 862 18.32 4.32 -11.69
CA TYR A 862 17.80 3.00 -11.34
C TYR A 862 18.66 1.95 -12.03
N GLU A 863 19.23 1.06 -11.24
CA GLU A 863 19.98 -0.10 -11.73
C GLU A 863 19.28 -1.38 -11.33
N TYR A 864 18.81 -2.13 -12.33
CA TYR A 864 18.13 -3.40 -12.14
C TYR A 864 19.08 -4.57 -12.35
N TYR A 865 19.12 -5.47 -11.37
CA TYR A 865 19.89 -6.71 -11.40
C TYR A 865 19.03 -7.88 -10.91
N ALA A 866 18.38 -8.58 -11.84
CA ALA A 866 17.57 -9.78 -11.63
C ALA A 866 16.45 -9.63 -10.58
N ASP A 867 16.75 -9.85 -9.30
CA ASP A 867 15.75 -9.79 -8.21
C ASP A 867 15.95 -8.54 -7.32
N SER A 868 16.79 -7.60 -7.75
CA SER A 868 17.11 -6.39 -7.00
C SER A 868 17.11 -5.13 -7.86
N LEU A 869 16.64 -4.03 -7.26
CA LEU A 869 16.67 -2.69 -7.83
C LEU A 869 17.47 -1.78 -6.90
N THR A 870 18.52 -1.16 -7.43
CA THR A 870 19.30 -0.14 -6.72
C THR A 870 18.88 1.23 -7.24
N VAL A 871 18.36 2.06 -6.35
CA VAL A 871 17.97 3.45 -6.62
C VAL A 871 19.01 4.36 -6.01
N SER A 872 19.73 5.10 -6.84
CA SER A 872 20.70 6.11 -6.39
C SER A 872 20.12 7.49 -6.63
N ILE A 873 20.00 8.28 -5.57
CA ILE A 873 19.49 9.65 -5.62
C ILE A 873 20.66 10.58 -5.30
N GLY A 874 20.87 11.58 -6.15
CA GLY A 874 21.88 12.58 -5.92
C GLY A 874 21.54 13.91 -6.57
N SER A 875 22.38 14.90 -6.31
CA SER A 875 22.18 16.26 -6.79
C SER A 875 23.43 16.80 -7.49
N THR A 876 23.22 17.72 -8.43
CA THR A 876 24.28 18.47 -9.11
C THR A 876 23.80 19.88 -9.43
N PHE A 877 24.73 20.82 -9.48
CA PHE A 877 24.49 22.13 -10.07
C PHE A 877 24.83 22.07 -11.56
N LEU A 878 23.91 22.50 -12.41
CA LEU A 878 24.18 22.76 -13.82
C LEU A 878 25.24 23.87 -13.90
N ARG A 879 26.33 23.60 -14.63
CA ARG A 879 27.41 24.55 -14.89
C ARG A 879 27.21 25.32 -16.17
#